data_AF-A0A8H6QMS9-F1
#
_entry.id   AF-A0A8H6QMS9-F1
#
_cell.length_a   1.000
_cell.length_b   1.000
_cell.length_c   1.000
_cell.angle_alpha   90.00
_cell.angle_beta   90.00
_cell.angle_gamma   90.00
#
_symmetry.space_group_name_H-M   'P 1'
#
loop_
_entity.id
_entity.type
_entity.pdbx_description
1 polymer ?
#
loop_
_entity_poly.entity_id
_entity_poly.type
_entity_poly.pdbx_seq_one_letter_code
_entity_poly.pdbx_strand_id
1 'polypeptide(L)'
;MKYPTPGRLQQVHVGITPKGFVPVTSYQGGKDLYEEEHETLQTSLLRLCPAHLWYQGSHATSCPRPILVTPEHQGQLLALHTALAAAITDIVERWWTDSEARFPERMPLQKAEEELLRWLETKDLPYHDRLGSWRPDFLVEEGAKTERFRITEINARFSFNGFMHQAYGQTALDALGVGRHGVTHATDSTEMLQGLLRLFRPDLPLHLLKGAEPGIDIHMFIEFVHRHLGTRPRLISPADLRLLPDPAHENGYRLCCLTTDTVTAEQPVSPLLITSEGEVVEEIHQVGLELHQHELFALQPEMLRQVSMRCFNDMRTVLLAHDKRMLGIVQQEVPSLVARGVLSPSAGQALKNGIADTILPGSPELNELIEQCADDDERRKEYLLKPIRGGKGAGIIFGDEITASEWRAVLERLRDPAIRAGITSYVVQRRVIPVLYEVILNSSGDPGRYPLIGTYHAAQARDPVSARYEYRGLATAPAAAVAVEEPHDSIPGVAHIVAEDMSDAERARHVREVRDRLEHDGILKISLRFADDTSQYLKTLVLGLHKHHGHGLPITHSASQGWFWDVKPSHSSFQTQNHQARSETMADFPWHTDCSYETCPPRFFALHVLHPDRYGGGTLSVMNVQRLGQLLSASARDALSRPDYRISIPLEFIKQPEQRHIVGSILAGRQKTPTIRFRGELVTPLNEGAATALDELKGLLREVEMQPASTLHLAASDLPRNSIILLDNRRWLHARNAVKDPARHLRRVRWDAVPFIES
;
A
#
# COMPACT_ATOMS: atom_id res chain seq x y z
N MET A 1 15.34 34.57 13.74
CA MET A 1 15.19 33.31 12.98
C MET A 1 13.71 33.03 12.86
N LYS A 2 13.13 33.02 11.65
CA LYS A 2 11.77 32.53 11.45
C LYS A 2 11.87 31.01 11.42
N TYR A 3 11.25 30.33 12.39
CA TYR A 3 10.95 28.92 12.23
C TYR A 3 10.13 28.74 10.93
N PRO A 4 10.33 27.65 10.16
CA PRO A 4 9.57 27.43 8.94
C PRO A 4 8.08 27.40 9.23
N THR A 5 7.28 27.94 8.31
CA THR A 5 5.82 27.93 8.39
C THR A 5 5.36 26.46 8.38
N PRO A 6 4.70 25.97 9.44
CA PRO A 6 4.11 24.62 9.42
C PRO A 6 3.17 24.51 8.22
N GLY A 7 3.30 23.43 7.43
CA GLY A 7 2.34 23.11 6.37
C GLY A 7 2.79 23.26 4.91
N ARG A 8 4.05 23.64 4.62
CA ARG A 8 4.58 23.65 3.23
C ARG A 8 5.54 22.52 2.92
N LEU A 9 5.62 22.14 1.64
CA LEU A 9 6.65 21.24 1.15
C LEU A 9 8.03 21.91 1.29
N GLN A 10 9.03 21.15 1.72
CA GLN A 10 10.41 21.64 1.83
C GLN A 10 11.41 20.50 1.67
N GLN A 11 12.56 20.76 1.06
CA GLN A 11 13.64 19.78 1.03
C GLN A 11 14.38 19.76 2.37
N VAL A 12 14.75 18.55 2.83
CA VAL A 12 15.40 18.38 4.13
C VAL A 12 16.64 17.49 4.05
N HIS A 13 17.60 17.77 4.92
CA HIS A 13 18.59 16.82 5.40
C HIS A 13 17.94 15.91 6.44
N VAL A 14 18.28 14.62 6.41
CA VAL A 14 17.74 13.62 7.34
C VAL A 14 18.88 13.02 8.17
N GLY A 15 18.59 12.56 9.39
CA GLY A 15 19.56 11.87 10.24
C GLY A 15 20.62 12.76 10.92
N ILE A 16 20.67 14.06 10.62
CA ILE A 16 21.72 14.97 11.14
C ILE A 16 21.44 15.60 12.51
N THR A 17 20.21 15.51 13.03
CA THR A 17 19.88 16.00 14.38
C THR A 17 19.11 14.96 15.19
N PRO A 18 19.11 15.07 16.53
CA PRO A 18 18.29 14.21 17.39
C PRO A 18 16.78 14.26 17.08
N LYS A 19 16.31 15.33 16.40
CA LYS A 19 14.91 15.53 15.99
C LYS A 19 14.63 15.15 14.52
N GLY A 20 15.55 14.44 13.86
CA GLY A 20 15.27 13.70 12.61
C GLY A 20 15.61 14.40 11.32
N PHE A 21 15.40 15.71 11.20
CA PHE A 21 15.67 16.44 9.96
C PHE A 21 16.01 17.93 10.18
N VAL A 22 16.58 18.55 9.15
CA VAL A 22 16.77 20.01 9.07
C VAL A 22 16.45 20.47 7.64
N PRO A 23 15.63 21.52 7.45
CA PRO A 23 15.43 22.12 6.14
C PRO A 23 16.75 22.55 5.51
N VAL A 24 16.92 22.29 4.20
CA VAL A 24 18.15 22.67 3.47
C VAL A 24 18.42 24.18 3.54
N THR A 25 17.38 25.00 3.61
CA THR A 25 17.47 26.47 3.73
C THR A 25 17.96 26.94 5.10
N SER A 26 17.91 26.07 6.11
CA SER A 26 18.27 26.38 7.50
C SER A 26 19.58 25.71 7.93
N TYR A 27 20.18 24.86 7.10
CA TYR A 27 21.42 24.17 7.41
C TYR A 27 22.62 25.12 7.32
N GLN A 28 23.43 25.17 8.38
CA GLN A 28 24.64 26.01 8.49
C GLN A 28 25.93 25.21 8.68
N GLY A 29 25.89 23.89 8.48
CA GLY A 29 27.05 23.01 8.67
C GLY A 29 28.01 22.96 7.47
N GLY A 30 28.99 22.06 7.53
CA GLY A 30 30.03 21.91 6.52
C GLY A 30 29.51 21.36 5.19
N LYS A 31 30.22 21.69 4.10
CA LYS A 31 29.90 21.21 2.73
C LYS A 31 30.07 19.70 2.58
N ASP A 32 30.95 19.09 3.37
CA ASP A 32 31.26 17.66 3.34
C ASP A 32 30.01 16.78 3.51
N LEU A 33 28.98 17.27 4.24
CA LEU A 33 27.71 16.57 4.39
C LEU A 33 27.03 16.29 3.04
N TYR A 34 27.06 17.23 2.11
CA TYR A 34 26.40 17.05 0.82
C TYR A 34 27.03 15.92 0.02
N GLU A 35 28.35 15.77 0.08
CA GLU A 35 29.09 14.68 -0.57
C GLU A 35 28.79 13.35 0.13
N GLU A 36 28.87 13.30 1.46
CA GLU A 36 28.57 12.11 2.28
C GLU A 36 27.16 11.57 2.04
N GLU A 37 26.15 12.45 1.97
CA GLU A 37 24.77 12.07 1.69
C GLU A 37 24.63 11.42 0.30
N HIS A 38 25.32 11.95 -0.73
CA HIS A 38 25.27 11.35 -2.07
C HIS A 38 25.97 10.00 -2.08
N GLU A 39 27.16 9.91 -1.52
CA GLU A 39 27.92 8.64 -1.47
C GLU A 39 27.13 7.55 -0.75
N THR A 40 26.48 7.90 0.36
CA THR A 40 25.65 6.99 1.15
C THR A 40 24.45 6.50 0.33
N LEU A 41 23.72 7.43 -0.31
CA LEU A 41 22.58 7.06 -1.16
C LEU A 41 23.00 6.21 -2.35
N GLN A 42 24.06 6.60 -3.08
CA GLN A 42 24.54 5.86 -4.24
C GLN A 42 24.96 4.45 -3.86
N THR A 43 25.68 4.29 -2.75
CA THR A 43 26.06 2.98 -2.21
C THR A 43 24.83 2.12 -1.91
N SER A 44 23.79 2.71 -1.33
CA SER A 44 22.54 2.03 -1.02
C SER A 44 21.79 1.59 -2.29
N LEU A 45 21.64 2.49 -3.27
CA LEU A 45 20.99 2.22 -4.56
C LEU A 45 21.68 1.09 -5.35
N LEU A 46 23.02 1.12 -5.41
CA LEU A 46 23.81 0.11 -6.12
C LEU A 46 23.77 -1.27 -5.45
N ARG A 47 23.48 -1.32 -4.13
CA ARG A 47 23.25 -2.57 -3.41
C ARG A 47 21.89 -3.19 -3.77
N LEU A 48 20.88 -2.36 -4.03
CA LEU A 48 19.55 -2.80 -4.45
C LEU A 48 19.55 -3.25 -5.92
N CYS A 49 20.20 -2.49 -6.80
CA CYS A 49 20.18 -2.75 -8.24
C CYS A 49 21.53 -2.40 -8.91
N PRO A 50 22.13 -3.32 -9.69
CA PRO A 50 23.36 -3.06 -10.44
C PRO A 50 23.28 -1.83 -11.35
N ALA A 51 24.36 -1.03 -11.41
CA ALA A 51 24.45 0.22 -12.16
C ALA A 51 23.96 0.13 -13.61
N HIS A 52 24.30 -0.95 -14.32
CA HIS A 52 23.98 -1.14 -15.74
C HIS A 52 22.49 -1.38 -16.03
N LEU A 53 21.68 -1.69 -15.01
CA LEU A 53 20.23 -1.86 -15.15
C LEU A 53 19.45 -0.55 -14.96
N TRP A 54 20.09 0.48 -14.39
CA TRP A 54 19.48 1.80 -14.27
C TRP A 54 19.48 2.49 -15.63
N TYR A 55 18.31 2.88 -16.09
CA TYR A 55 18.14 3.56 -17.38
C TYR A 55 19.05 4.79 -17.48
N GLN A 56 19.95 4.78 -18.47
CA GLN A 56 20.94 5.85 -18.70
C GLN A 56 21.74 6.24 -17.45
N GLY A 57 21.97 5.32 -16.52
CA GLY A 57 22.70 5.61 -15.28
C GLY A 57 21.93 6.54 -14.32
N SER A 58 20.60 6.56 -14.38
CA SER A 58 19.73 7.44 -13.58
C SER A 58 19.95 7.37 -12.06
N HIS A 59 20.54 6.30 -11.52
CA HIS A 59 20.95 6.25 -10.11
C HIS A 59 21.86 7.44 -9.76
N ALA A 60 22.81 7.79 -10.62
CA ALA A 60 23.81 8.83 -10.36
C ALA A 60 23.21 10.24 -10.22
N THR A 61 21.99 10.47 -10.73
CA THR A 61 21.27 11.75 -10.62
C THR A 61 20.24 11.74 -9.50
N SER A 62 20.24 10.72 -8.63
CA SER A 62 19.35 10.61 -7.48
C SER A 62 19.78 11.53 -6.35
N CYS A 63 18.86 12.37 -5.87
CA CYS A 63 19.11 13.38 -4.85
C CYS A 63 18.89 12.81 -3.43
N PRO A 64 19.88 12.73 -2.54
CA PRO A 64 19.72 12.11 -1.22
C PRO A 64 18.82 12.88 -0.23
N ARG A 65 18.46 14.13 -0.55
CA ARG A 65 17.67 15.02 0.31
C ARG A 65 16.19 14.97 -0.11
N PRO A 66 15.31 14.28 0.63
CA PRO A 66 13.91 14.12 0.25
C PRO A 66 13.10 15.41 0.42
N ILE A 67 11.95 15.46 -0.25
CA ILE A 67 10.93 16.48 0.01
C ILE A 67 10.10 16.03 1.22
N LEU A 68 10.09 16.88 2.25
CA LEU A 68 9.25 16.72 3.41
C LEU A 68 7.78 17.06 3.05
N VAL A 69 6.92 16.07 3.12
CA VAL A 69 5.45 16.19 2.99
C VAL A 69 4.80 16.08 4.37
N THR A 70 3.53 16.50 4.47
CA THR A 70 2.73 16.39 5.71
C THR A 70 1.63 15.34 5.53
N PRO A 71 1.02 14.84 6.63
CA PRO A 71 -0.16 13.96 6.54
C PRO A 71 -1.31 14.58 5.73
N GLU A 72 -1.48 15.91 5.77
CA GLU A 72 -2.49 16.61 4.95
C GLU A 72 -2.21 16.48 3.44
N HIS A 73 -0.95 16.62 3.02
CA HIS A 73 -0.56 16.39 1.62
C HIS A 73 -0.82 14.95 1.18
N GLN A 74 -0.48 13.96 2.03
CA GLN A 74 -0.76 12.56 1.74
C GLN A 74 -2.27 12.28 1.66
N GLY A 75 -3.05 12.81 2.61
CA GLY A 75 -4.51 12.70 2.61
C GLY A 75 -5.15 13.34 1.37
N GLN A 76 -4.65 14.48 0.93
CA GLN A 76 -5.10 15.14 -0.31
C GLN A 76 -4.84 14.26 -1.54
N LEU A 77 -3.63 13.70 -1.69
CA LEU A 77 -3.30 12.81 -2.81
C LEU A 77 -4.11 11.52 -2.79
N LEU A 78 -4.27 10.91 -1.61
CA LEU A 78 -5.05 9.69 -1.45
C LEU A 78 -6.51 9.94 -1.85
N ALA A 79 -7.15 10.97 -1.29
CA ALA A 79 -8.52 11.32 -1.62
C ALA A 79 -8.70 11.63 -3.12
N LEU A 80 -7.74 12.33 -3.72
CA LEU A 80 -7.74 12.65 -5.14
C LEU A 80 -7.64 11.39 -6.01
N HIS A 81 -6.72 10.48 -5.69
CA HIS A 81 -6.57 9.24 -6.45
C HIS A 81 -7.76 8.30 -6.28
N THR A 82 -8.26 8.10 -5.06
CA THR A 82 -9.42 7.23 -4.81
C THR A 82 -10.62 7.72 -5.63
N ALA A 83 -10.85 9.03 -5.66
CA ALA A 83 -11.91 9.61 -6.49
C ALA A 83 -11.63 9.44 -7.99
N LEU A 84 -10.38 9.59 -8.43
CA LEU A 84 -9.99 9.48 -9.84
C LEU A 84 -10.15 8.04 -10.35
N ALA A 85 -9.69 7.06 -9.57
CA ALA A 85 -9.81 5.65 -9.87
C ALA A 85 -11.28 5.23 -9.95
N ALA A 86 -12.11 5.65 -8.98
CA ALA A 86 -13.55 5.39 -9.01
C ALA A 86 -14.23 6.03 -10.24
N ALA A 87 -13.90 7.28 -10.56
CA ALA A 87 -14.47 7.99 -11.71
C ALA A 87 -14.11 7.31 -13.04
N ILE A 88 -12.82 7.01 -13.26
CA ILE A 88 -12.36 6.38 -14.51
C ILE A 88 -12.91 4.95 -14.63
N THR A 89 -12.91 4.18 -13.54
CA THR A 89 -13.47 2.82 -13.55
C THR A 89 -14.92 2.85 -14.00
N ASP A 90 -15.74 3.71 -13.39
CA ASP A 90 -17.13 3.88 -13.78
C ASP A 90 -17.26 4.31 -15.24
N ILE A 91 -16.59 5.41 -15.65
CA ILE A 91 -16.68 5.95 -17.01
C ILE A 91 -16.34 4.88 -18.07
N VAL A 92 -15.30 4.08 -17.83
CA VAL A 92 -14.87 3.04 -18.76
C VAL A 92 -15.86 1.87 -18.81
N GLU A 93 -16.44 1.46 -17.68
CA GLU A 93 -17.42 0.36 -17.64
C GLU A 93 -18.73 0.67 -18.36
N ARG A 94 -19.12 1.94 -18.43
CA ARG A 94 -20.29 2.39 -19.19
C ARG A 94 -19.95 3.07 -20.51
N TRP A 95 -18.71 2.94 -20.98
CA TRP A 95 -18.20 3.65 -22.15
C TRP A 95 -19.10 3.51 -23.39
N TRP A 96 -19.64 2.30 -23.61
CA TRP A 96 -20.50 1.98 -24.76
C TRP A 96 -22.00 1.97 -24.45
N THR A 97 -22.37 1.85 -23.17
CA THR A 97 -23.76 1.62 -22.76
C THR A 97 -24.49 2.89 -22.33
N ASP A 98 -23.75 3.93 -21.94
CA ASP A 98 -24.33 5.22 -21.56
C ASP A 98 -24.51 6.15 -22.77
N SER A 99 -25.69 6.07 -23.37
CA SER A 99 -26.08 6.91 -24.52
C SER A 99 -26.26 8.39 -24.17
N GLU A 100 -26.45 8.74 -22.89
CA GLU A 100 -26.61 10.14 -22.47
C GLU A 100 -25.24 10.82 -22.31
N ALA A 101 -24.27 10.11 -21.75
CA ALA A 101 -22.92 10.64 -21.52
C ALA A 101 -22.08 10.75 -22.80
N ARG A 102 -22.41 9.98 -23.84
CA ARG A 102 -21.89 10.17 -25.22
C ARG A 102 -20.36 10.12 -25.30
N PHE A 103 -19.73 9.23 -24.54
CA PHE A 103 -18.26 9.16 -24.42
C PHE A 103 -17.52 8.98 -25.75
N PRO A 104 -17.94 8.09 -26.66
CA PRO A 104 -17.25 7.92 -27.94
C PRO A 104 -17.27 9.17 -28.82
N GLU A 105 -18.29 10.04 -28.68
CA GLU A 105 -18.34 11.30 -29.43
C GLU A 105 -17.48 12.41 -28.80
N ARG A 106 -17.35 12.42 -27.47
CA ARG A 106 -16.50 13.39 -26.74
C ARG A 106 -15.02 13.03 -26.81
N MET A 107 -14.72 11.75 -26.94
CA MET A 107 -13.35 11.24 -27.04
C MET A 107 -13.26 10.19 -28.16
N PRO A 108 -13.38 10.59 -29.43
CA PRO A 108 -13.36 9.66 -30.55
C PRO A 108 -12.00 8.96 -30.64
N LEU A 109 -12.05 7.70 -31.07
CA LEU A 109 -10.89 6.83 -31.25
C LEU A 109 -10.60 6.66 -32.74
N GLN A 110 -9.40 6.18 -33.06
CA GLN A 110 -9.16 5.68 -34.41
C GLN A 110 -9.95 4.39 -34.63
N LYS A 111 -10.31 4.11 -35.88
CA LYS A 111 -11.14 2.95 -36.24
C LYS A 111 -10.62 1.63 -35.65
N ALA A 112 -9.32 1.36 -35.76
CA ALA A 112 -8.73 0.13 -35.25
C ALA A 112 -8.77 0.02 -33.71
N GLU A 113 -8.68 1.14 -33.00
CA GLU A 113 -8.79 1.20 -31.54
C GLU A 113 -10.22 0.92 -31.09
N GLU A 114 -11.19 1.56 -31.74
CA GLU A 114 -12.60 1.32 -31.47
C GLU A 114 -13.00 -0.13 -31.76
N GLU A 115 -12.55 -0.69 -32.89
CA GLU A 115 -12.79 -2.10 -33.24
C GLU A 115 -12.24 -3.06 -32.17
N LEU A 116 -11.05 -2.78 -31.63
CA LEU A 116 -10.47 -3.58 -30.54
C LEU A 116 -11.27 -3.44 -29.24
N LEU A 117 -11.60 -2.22 -28.83
CA LEU A 117 -12.32 -2.00 -27.57
C LEU A 117 -13.76 -2.52 -27.62
N ARG A 118 -14.45 -2.41 -28.77
CA ARG A 118 -15.76 -3.04 -28.96
C ARG A 118 -15.66 -4.56 -28.95
N TRP A 119 -14.60 -5.13 -29.50
CA TRP A 119 -14.37 -6.57 -29.39
C TRP A 119 -14.14 -7.00 -27.95
N LEU A 120 -13.36 -6.25 -27.17
CA LEU A 120 -13.16 -6.52 -25.73
C LEU A 120 -14.46 -6.45 -24.94
N GLU A 121 -15.38 -5.56 -25.28
CA GLU A 121 -16.71 -5.47 -24.66
C GLU A 121 -17.53 -6.75 -24.82
N THR A 122 -17.30 -7.52 -25.88
CA THR A 122 -17.96 -8.82 -26.08
C THR A 122 -17.39 -9.94 -25.21
N LYS A 123 -16.33 -9.66 -24.44
CA LYS A 123 -15.66 -10.62 -23.57
C LYS A 123 -16.09 -10.38 -22.13
N ASP A 124 -16.21 -11.46 -21.36
CA ASP A 124 -16.53 -11.41 -19.93
C ASP A 124 -15.29 -10.99 -19.12
N LEU A 125 -14.85 -9.75 -19.32
CA LEU A 125 -13.66 -9.16 -18.71
C LEU A 125 -14.01 -7.83 -18.04
N PRO A 126 -14.52 -7.87 -16.79
CA PRO A 126 -14.84 -6.65 -16.04
C PRO A 126 -13.63 -5.73 -15.92
N TYR A 127 -13.83 -4.43 -16.17
CA TYR A 127 -12.72 -3.47 -16.17
C TYR A 127 -12.16 -3.25 -14.76
N HIS A 128 -13.02 -3.20 -13.74
CA HIS A 128 -12.60 -2.97 -12.36
C HIS A 128 -11.57 -3.98 -11.83
N ASP A 129 -11.47 -5.18 -12.41
CA ASP A 129 -10.50 -6.22 -12.03
C ASP A 129 -9.17 -6.15 -12.81
N ARG A 130 -9.07 -5.26 -13.80
CA ARG A 130 -7.96 -5.23 -14.78
C ARG A 130 -7.37 -3.83 -15.00
N LEU A 131 -7.47 -2.94 -14.01
CA LEU A 131 -7.08 -1.53 -14.15
C LEU A 131 -5.58 -1.37 -14.49
N GLY A 132 -4.74 -2.31 -14.06
CA GLY A 132 -3.30 -2.30 -14.33
C GLY A 132 -2.56 -1.25 -13.50
N SER A 133 -1.38 -0.84 -13.96
CA SER A 133 -0.53 0.15 -13.28
C SER A 133 -0.74 1.56 -13.83
N TRP A 134 -0.96 2.53 -12.95
CA TRP A 134 -1.11 3.94 -13.32
C TRP A 134 0.01 4.78 -12.71
N ARG A 135 0.43 5.81 -13.45
CA ARG A 135 1.31 6.86 -12.97
C ARG A 135 0.77 8.25 -13.30
N PRO A 136 -0.08 8.83 -12.44
CA PRO A 136 -0.51 10.23 -12.59
C PRO A 136 0.60 11.21 -12.22
N ASP A 137 0.82 12.19 -13.11
CA ASP A 137 1.81 13.25 -12.92
C ASP A 137 1.09 14.56 -12.57
N PHE A 138 1.55 15.24 -11.52
CA PHE A 138 0.92 16.43 -10.95
C PHE A 138 1.89 17.59 -10.74
N LEU A 139 1.36 18.81 -10.76
CA LEU A 139 2.09 20.03 -10.40
C LEU A 139 1.58 20.58 -9.08
N VAL A 140 2.43 21.35 -8.38
CA VAL A 140 2.11 21.94 -7.08
C VAL A 140 1.80 23.43 -7.25
N GLU A 141 0.54 23.80 -7.05
CA GLU A 141 0.03 25.17 -7.14
C GLU A 141 -0.16 25.76 -5.73
N GLU A 142 -0.06 27.09 -5.61
CA GLU A 142 -0.33 27.77 -4.33
C GLU A 142 -1.82 27.59 -3.94
N GLY A 143 -2.07 27.19 -2.70
CA GLY A 143 -3.42 27.05 -2.14
C GLY A 143 -3.68 28.01 -0.99
N ALA A 144 -4.94 28.05 -0.53
CA ALA A 144 -5.36 29.01 0.50
C ALA A 144 -4.87 28.68 1.92
N LYS A 145 -4.59 27.40 2.21
CA LYS A 145 -4.11 26.92 3.52
C LYS A 145 -2.90 26.00 3.37
N THR A 146 -2.96 25.10 2.40
CA THR A 146 -1.90 24.16 2.01
C THR A 146 -1.76 24.14 0.49
N GLU A 147 -0.63 23.64 -0.01
CA GLU A 147 -0.43 23.50 -1.45
C GLU A 147 -1.51 22.65 -2.13
N ARG A 148 -1.76 22.92 -3.42
CA ARG A 148 -2.74 22.21 -4.22
C ARG A 148 -2.03 21.36 -5.26
N PHE A 149 -2.30 20.06 -5.25
CA PHE A 149 -1.84 19.16 -6.29
C PHE A 149 -2.79 19.17 -7.47
N ARG A 150 -2.23 19.35 -8.67
CA ARG A 150 -2.96 19.40 -9.95
C ARG A 150 -2.45 18.31 -10.86
N ILE A 151 -3.19 17.20 -10.96
CA ILE A 151 -2.94 16.14 -11.94
C ILE A 151 -3.05 16.73 -13.34
N THR A 152 -2.00 16.56 -14.12
CA THR A 152 -1.89 17.14 -15.46
C THR A 152 -1.91 16.09 -16.56
N GLU A 153 -1.61 14.83 -16.24
CA GLU A 153 -1.74 13.66 -17.11
C GLU A 153 -1.72 12.35 -16.31
N ILE A 154 -2.16 11.26 -16.94
CA ILE A 154 -2.09 9.89 -16.41
C ILE A 154 -1.24 9.05 -17.37
N ASN A 155 -0.14 8.50 -16.87
CA ASN A 155 0.70 7.58 -17.62
C ASN A 155 0.34 6.14 -17.27
N ALA A 156 -0.38 5.44 -18.15
CA ALA A 156 -0.81 4.06 -17.92
C ALA A 156 -0.55 3.13 -19.11
N ARG A 157 0.25 3.58 -20.09
CA ARG A 157 0.65 2.78 -21.26
C ARG A 157 1.68 1.70 -20.92
N PHE A 158 2.65 2.04 -20.07
CA PHE A 158 3.75 1.15 -19.70
C PHE A 158 3.59 0.67 -18.27
N SER A 159 3.76 -0.64 -18.08
CA SER A 159 3.45 -1.36 -16.85
C SER A 159 4.27 -0.98 -15.61
N PHE A 160 5.47 -0.43 -15.78
CA PHE A 160 6.39 -0.20 -14.66
C PHE A 160 6.73 1.28 -14.48
N ASN A 161 7.16 1.96 -15.55
CA ASN A 161 7.17 3.42 -15.69
C ASN A 161 7.60 4.27 -14.46
N GLY A 162 8.56 3.83 -13.65
CA GLY A 162 9.12 4.55 -12.50
C GLY A 162 8.78 3.95 -11.13
N PHE A 163 7.96 2.90 -11.07
CA PHE A 163 7.70 2.13 -9.85
C PHE A 163 8.99 1.62 -9.19
N MET A 164 9.92 1.03 -9.95
CA MET A 164 11.17 0.48 -9.40
C MET A 164 12.08 1.58 -8.89
N HIS A 165 12.19 2.68 -9.65
CA HIS A 165 12.93 3.87 -9.21
C HIS A 165 12.40 4.42 -7.89
N GLN A 166 11.08 4.47 -7.73
CA GLN A 166 10.46 4.96 -6.50
C GLN A 166 10.65 3.99 -5.33
N ALA A 167 10.42 2.70 -5.53
CA ALA A 167 10.57 1.71 -4.48
C ALA A 167 12.02 1.64 -3.98
N TYR A 168 13.00 1.57 -4.89
CA TYR A 168 14.42 1.56 -4.51
C TYR A 168 14.90 2.91 -3.99
N GLY A 169 14.35 4.01 -4.50
CA GLY A 169 14.61 5.35 -3.97
C GLY A 169 14.18 5.50 -2.51
N GLN A 170 12.98 5.04 -2.16
CA GLN A 170 12.49 5.00 -0.78
C GLN A 170 13.39 4.14 0.11
N THR A 171 13.64 2.88 -0.27
CA THR A 171 14.48 1.97 0.52
C THR A 171 15.91 2.49 0.68
N ALA A 172 16.44 3.22 -0.31
CA ALA A 172 17.78 3.77 -0.21
C ALA A 172 17.89 4.87 0.86
N LEU A 173 16.80 5.58 1.18
CA LEU A 173 16.76 6.61 2.22
C LEU A 173 16.89 6.03 3.64
N ASP A 174 16.67 4.73 3.86
CA ASP A 174 16.92 4.05 5.13
C ASP A 174 18.36 4.29 5.62
N ALA A 175 19.30 4.29 4.69
CA ALA A 175 20.73 4.51 4.96
C ALA A 175 21.02 5.93 5.47
N LEU A 176 20.16 6.88 5.12
CA LEU A 176 20.23 8.28 5.56
C LEU A 176 19.40 8.55 6.81
N GLY A 177 18.75 7.53 7.39
CA GLY A 177 18.02 7.63 8.63
C GLY A 177 16.52 7.94 8.48
N VAL A 178 15.95 7.87 7.28
CA VAL A 178 14.49 7.84 7.12
C VAL A 178 13.94 6.53 7.71
N GLY A 179 12.76 6.59 8.32
CA GLY A 179 12.23 5.51 9.16
C GLY A 179 12.78 5.52 10.59
N ARG A 180 13.66 6.48 10.93
CA ARG A 180 14.22 6.71 12.27
C ARG A 180 14.07 8.18 12.65
N HIS A 181 14.25 8.46 13.94
CA HIS A 181 14.42 9.83 14.46
C HIS A 181 13.29 10.84 14.14
N GLY A 182 12.06 10.40 13.83
CA GLY A 182 10.90 11.30 13.62
C GLY A 182 10.62 11.67 12.17
N VAL A 183 11.23 10.98 11.21
CA VAL A 183 10.89 11.06 9.78
C VAL A 183 10.55 9.66 9.28
N THR A 184 9.45 9.52 8.56
CA THR A 184 9.07 8.25 7.93
C THR A 184 9.04 8.39 6.41
N HIS A 185 9.04 7.26 5.72
CA HIS A 185 8.86 7.23 4.28
C HIS A 185 7.47 7.75 3.92
N ALA A 186 7.35 8.48 2.80
CA ALA A 186 6.03 8.84 2.28
C ALA A 186 5.26 7.64 1.71
N THR A 187 5.90 6.48 1.58
CA THR A 187 5.28 5.23 1.16
C THR A 187 6.05 4.03 1.62
N ASP A 188 5.36 2.89 1.72
CA ASP A 188 5.99 1.59 1.89
C ASP A 188 6.48 1.05 0.54
N SER A 189 7.80 0.90 0.39
CA SER A 189 8.42 0.33 -0.81
C SER A 189 8.07 -1.16 -0.99
N THR A 190 7.82 -1.87 0.10
CA THR A 190 7.39 -3.28 0.08
C THR A 190 5.99 -3.39 -0.49
N GLU A 191 5.07 -2.54 -0.05
CA GLU A 191 3.69 -2.53 -0.55
C GLU A 191 3.62 -2.19 -2.05
N MET A 192 4.43 -1.23 -2.50
CA MET A 192 4.56 -0.91 -3.92
C MET A 192 5.02 -2.09 -4.77
N LEU A 193 6.08 -2.79 -4.32
CA LEU A 193 6.63 -3.95 -5.03
C LEU A 193 5.65 -5.13 -5.02
N GLN A 194 4.94 -5.34 -3.90
CA GLN A 194 3.85 -6.33 -3.83
C GLN A 194 2.70 -5.97 -4.78
N GLY A 195 2.36 -4.68 -4.93
CA GLY A 195 1.38 -4.22 -5.91
C GLY A 195 1.74 -4.63 -7.34
N LEU A 196 3.00 -4.49 -7.75
CA LEU A 196 3.46 -4.99 -9.05
C LEU A 196 3.33 -6.51 -9.18
N LEU A 197 3.67 -7.26 -8.13
CA LEU A 197 3.55 -8.72 -8.13
C LEU A 197 2.09 -9.19 -8.19
N ARG A 198 1.12 -8.38 -7.74
CA ARG A 198 -0.32 -8.66 -7.86
C ARG A 198 -0.88 -8.45 -9.28
N LEU A 199 -0.13 -7.82 -10.18
CA LEU A 199 -0.59 -7.62 -11.57
C LEU A 199 -0.61 -8.92 -12.38
N PHE A 200 0.16 -9.92 -11.98
CA PHE A 200 0.33 -11.16 -12.73
C PHE A 200 0.33 -12.37 -11.79
N ARG A 201 0.26 -13.57 -12.35
CA ARG A 201 0.27 -14.82 -11.59
C ARG A 201 1.70 -15.33 -11.41
N PRO A 202 2.26 -15.37 -10.18
CA PRO A 202 3.66 -15.76 -9.95
C PRO A 202 3.97 -17.23 -10.29
N ASP A 203 2.95 -18.08 -10.32
CA ASP A 203 3.03 -19.51 -10.65
C ASP A 203 3.12 -19.79 -12.15
N LEU A 204 2.97 -18.76 -13.00
CA LEU A 204 3.06 -18.89 -14.45
C LEU A 204 4.26 -18.14 -15.04
N PRO A 205 4.80 -18.59 -16.18
CA PRO A 205 5.80 -17.83 -16.93
C PRO A 205 5.33 -16.41 -17.23
N LEU A 206 6.24 -15.44 -17.13
CA LEU A 206 5.97 -14.04 -17.43
C LEU A 206 6.77 -13.60 -18.64
N HIS A 207 6.07 -13.12 -19.67
CA HIS A 207 6.66 -12.52 -20.86
C HIS A 207 6.46 -11.01 -20.83
N LEU A 208 7.49 -10.27 -21.23
CA LEU A 208 7.46 -8.81 -21.33
C LEU A 208 7.64 -8.43 -22.79
N LEU A 209 6.55 -7.98 -23.43
CA LEU A 209 6.52 -7.60 -24.83
C LEU A 209 6.97 -6.14 -24.98
N LYS A 210 8.17 -5.96 -25.53
CA LYS A 210 8.87 -4.68 -25.62
C LYS A 210 9.22 -4.33 -27.07
N GLY A 211 9.09 -3.05 -27.39
CA GLY A 211 9.46 -2.48 -28.69
C GLY A 211 10.55 -1.42 -28.56
N ALA A 212 10.34 -0.31 -29.25
CA ALA A 212 11.32 0.77 -29.38
C ALA A 212 11.55 1.58 -28.10
N GLU A 213 10.56 1.66 -27.19
CA GLU A 213 10.73 2.36 -25.92
C GLU A 213 11.84 1.68 -25.10
N PRO A 214 12.91 2.39 -24.69
CA PRO A 214 14.00 1.77 -23.92
C PRO A 214 13.57 1.14 -22.58
N GLY A 215 12.56 1.71 -21.93
CA GLY A 215 12.05 1.25 -20.64
C GLY A 215 12.88 1.77 -19.47
N ILE A 216 12.25 2.53 -18.58
CA ILE A 216 12.95 3.09 -17.40
C ILE A 216 13.22 2.01 -16.34
N ASP A 217 12.28 1.09 -16.17
CA ASP A 217 12.25 0.12 -15.06
C ASP A 217 12.29 -1.33 -15.50
N ILE A 218 11.96 -1.63 -16.76
CA ILE A 218 11.70 -3.01 -17.19
C ILE A 218 12.87 -3.96 -16.88
N HIS A 219 14.10 -3.50 -17.06
CA HIS A 219 15.30 -4.27 -16.77
C HIS A 219 15.54 -4.46 -15.26
N MET A 220 15.23 -3.44 -14.45
CA MET A 220 15.27 -3.52 -12.98
C MET A 220 14.21 -4.48 -12.46
N PHE A 221 13.03 -4.47 -13.06
CA PHE A 221 11.92 -5.36 -12.71
C PHE A 221 12.22 -6.82 -13.03
N ILE A 222 12.83 -7.13 -14.18
CA ILE A 222 13.28 -8.49 -14.52
C ILE A 222 14.22 -9.04 -13.43
N GLU A 223 15.20 -8.25 -13.02
CA GLU A 223 16.16 -8.64 -11.96
C GLU A 223 15.47 -8.80 -10.60
N PHE A 224 14.55 -7.89 -10.27
CA PHE A 224 13.74 -7.97 -9.04
C PHE A 224 12.95 -9.28 -8.96
N VAL A 225 12.20 -9.62 -10.01
CA VAL A 225 11.39 -10.84 -10.07
C VAL A 225 12.27 -12.09 -10.01
N HIS A 226 13.40 -12.10 -10.73
CA HIS A 226 14.34 -13.22 -10.67
C HIS A 226 14.85 -13.47 -9.25
N ARG A 227 15.23 -12.42 -8.52
CA ARG A 227 15.69 -12.54 -7.13
C ARG A 227 14.58 -12.92 -6.15
N HIS A 228 13.37 -12.42 -6.34
CA HIS A 228 12.27 -12.59 -5.38
C HIS A 228 11.44 -13.85 -5.60
N LEU A 229 11.22 -14.24 -6.85
CA LEU A 229 10.37 -15.38 -7.23
C LEU A 229 11.17 -16.57 -7.77
N GLY A 230 12.48 -16.40 -8.04
CA GLY A 230 13.32 -17.43 -8.64
C GLY A 230 13.10 -17.60 -10.15
N THR A 231 12.01 -17.10 -10.71
CA THR A 231 11.69 -17.13 -12.13
C THR A 231 12.16 -15.85 -12.82
N ARG A 232 12.79 -15.96 -13.98
CA ARG A 232 13.25 -14.78 -14.74
C ARG A 232 12.24 -14.42 -15.82
N PRO A 233 11.60 -13.23 -15.79
CA PRO A 233 10.71 -12.82 -16.86
C PRO A 233 11.45 -12.76 -18.20
N ARG A 234 10.79 -13.22 -19.26
CA ARG A 234 11.38 -13.27 -20.61
C ARG A 234 11.02 -12.02 -21.39
N LEU A 235 12.04 -11.32 -21.86
CA LEU A 235 11.86 -10.19 -22.77
C LEU A 235 11.64 -10.72 -24.19
N ILE A 236 10.55 -10.28 -24.84
CA ILE A 236 10.19 -10.66 -26.21
C ILE A 236 9.84 -9.43 -27.03
N SER A 237 10.01 -9.53 -28.35
CA SER A 237 9.63 -8.50 -29.33
C SER A 237 8.38 -8.90 -30.12
N PRO A 238 7.72 -7.96 -30.81
CA PRO A 238 6.64 -8.29 -31.73
C PRO A 238 6.99 -9.34 -32.79
N ALA A 239 8.26 -9.43 -33.21
CA ALA A 239 8.72 -10.39 -34.21
C ALA A 239 8.75 -11.83 -33.69
N ASP A 240 8.80 -12.02 -32.36
CA ASP A 240 8.86 -13.33 -31.73
C ASP A 240 7.48 -13.98 -31.60
N LEU A 241 6.39 -13.22 -31.76
CA LEU A 241 5.03 -13.70 -31.53
C LEU A 241 4.55 -14.67 -32.62
N ARG A 242 3.87 -15.74 -32.22
CA ARG A 242 3.19 -16.71 -33.09
C ARG A 242 1.79 -17.00 -32.56
N LEU A 243 0.86 -17.27 -33.48
CA LEU A 243 -0.48 -17.76 -33.15
C LEU A 243 -0.64 -19.17 -33.67
N LEU A 244 -0.97 -20.09 -32.78
CA LEU A 244 -1.29 -21.48 -33.13
C LEU A 244 -2.81 -21.66 -32.97
N PRO A 245 -3.53 -22.18 -33.98
CA PRO A 245 -4.93 -22.53 -33.83
C PRO A 245 -5.12 -23.59 -32.74
N ASP A 246 -6.02 -23.35 -31.80
CA ASP A 246 -6.43 -24.31 -30.79
C ASP A 246 -7.95 -24.26 -30.60
N PRO A 247 -8.70 -25.18 -31.27
CA PRO A 247 -10.15 -25.24 -31.17
C PRO A 247 -10.67 -25.52 -29.75
N ALA A 248 -9.84 -26.07 -28.85
CA ALA A 248 -10.22 -26.34 -27.47
C ALA A 248 -10.07 -25.11 -26.55
N HIS A 249 -9.34 -24.09 -27.00
CA HIS A 249 -9.18 -22.84 -26.25
C HIS A 249 -10.37 -21.91 -26.53
N GLU A 250 -10.85 -21.21 -25.50
CA GLU A 250 -12.04 -20.33 -25.57
C GLU A 250 -11.99 -19.28 -26.71
N ASN A 251 -10.80 -18.84 -27.11
CA ASN A 251 -10.59 -17.85 -28.16
C ASN A 251 -9.97 -18.45 -29.44
N GLY A 252 -9.95 -19.77 -29.59
CA GLY A 252 -9.52 -20.47 -30.81
C GLY A 252 -8.02 -20.44 -31.11
N TYR A 253 -7.21 -19.79 -30.27
CA TYR A 253 -5.77 -19.61 -30.49
C TYR A 253 -4.96 -19.70 -29.20
N ARG A 254 -3.75 -20.24 -29.32
CA ARG A 254 -2.66 -20.06 -28.36
C ARG A 254 -1.75 -18.93 -28.82
N LEU A 255 -1.43 -18.03 -27.89
CA LEU A 255 -0.37 -17.04 -28.09
C LEU A 255 0.95 -17.69 -27.71
N CYS A 256 1.94 -17.66 -28.59
CA CYS A 256 3.25 -18.26 -28.36
C CYS A 256 4.37 -17.27 -28.71
N CYS A 257 5.58 -17.52 -28.20
CA CYS A 257 6.80 -16.88 -28.71
C CYS A 257 7.81 -17.91 -29.21
N LEU A 258 8.59 -17.50 -30.22
CA LEU A 258 9.76 -18.22 -30.68
C LEU A 258 10.73 -18.51 -29.52
N THR A 259 11.28 -19.72 -29.51
CA THR A 259 12.34 -20.08 -28.59
C THR A 259 13.49 -20.79 -29.29
N THR A 260 14.71 -20.35 -28.99
CA THR A 260 15.95 -20.91 -29.57
C THR A 260 16.59 -21.97 -28.69
N ASP A 261 16.11 -22.14 -27.45
CA ASP A 261 16.76 -22.95 -26.43
C ASP A 261 16.27 -24.39 -26.43
N THR A 262 17.10 -25.29 -26.96
CA THR A 262 17.10 -26.70 -26.56
C THR A 262 18.17 -27.02 -25.50
N VAL A 263 19.04 -26.08 -25.06
CA VAL A 263 20.27 -26.48 -24.31
C VAL A 263 20.76 -25.61 -23.12
N THR A 264 20.21 -24.45 -22.73
CA THR A 264 20.86 -23.63 -21.66
C THR A 264 20.04 -23.08 -20.50
N ALA A 265 18.74 -23.35 -20.40
CA ALA A 265 17.95 -22.90 -19.24
C ALA A 265 17.57 -24.08 -18.34
N GLU A 266 17.65 -23.86 -17.02
CA GLU A 266 16.95 -24.66 -16.01
C GLU A 266 15.51 -24.92 -16.50
N GLN A 267 15.07 -26.18 -16.41
CA GLN A 267 13.93 -26.79 -17.10
C GLN A 267 12.79 -25.85 -17.57
N PRO A 268 12.33 -25.94 -18.84
CA PRO A 268 11.19 -25.18 -19.30
C PRO A 268 9.94 -25.54 -18.48
N VAL A 269 9.31 -24.51 -17.91
CA VAL A 269 8.11 -24.64 -17.04
C VAL A 269 6.86 -25.01 -17.86
N SER A 270 6.91 -24.87 -19.19
CA SER A 270 5.80 -25.17 -20.12
C SER A 270 6.26 -26.08 -21.27
N PRO A 271 5.37 -26.95 -21.80
CA PRO A 271 5.70 -27.83 -22.90
C PRO A 271 6.01 -27.03 -24.17
N LEU A 272 7.12 -27.37 -24.83
CA LEU A 272 7.48 -26.80 -26.13
C LEU A 272 6.51 -27.29 -27.21
N LEU A 273 6.11 -26.37 -28.09
CA LEU A 273 5.24 -26.61 -29.23
C LEU A 273 6.02 -26.38 -30.53
N ILE A 274 5.55 -26.96 -31.63
CA ILE A 274 6.15 -26.81 -32.96
C ILE A 274 5.09 -26.22 -33.90
N THR A 275 5.45 -25.16 -34.62
CA THR A 275 4.57 -24.54 -35.63
C THR A 275 4.49 -25.40 -36.90
N SER A 276 3.57 -25.09 -37.80
CA SER A 276 3.50 -25.72 -39.13
C SER A 276 4.78 -25.53 -39.94
N GLU A 277 5.52 -24.45 -39.68
CA GLU A 277 6.77 -24.07 -40.32
C GLU A 277 8.00 -24.72 -39.65
N GLY A 278 7.80 -25.53 -38.60
CA GLY A 278 8.86 -26.21 -37.87
C GLY A 278 9.56 -25.33 -36.83
N GLU A 279 9.01 -24.16 -36.49
CA GLU A 279 9.56 -23.29 -35.46
C GLU A 279 9.23 -23.85 -34.08
N VAL A 280 10.21 -23.85 -33.17
CA VAL A 280 9.98 -24.21 -31.77
C VAL A 280 9.47 -22.99 -31.03
N VAL A 281 8.32 -23.14 -30.37
CA VAL A 281 7.66 -22.06 -29.65
C VAL A 281 7.24 -22.50 -28.25
N GLU A 282 7.15 -21.54 -27.35
CA GLU A 282 6.57 -21.73 -26.02
C GLU A 282 5.30 -20.88 -25.87
N GLU A 283 4.37 -21.34 -25.05
CA GLU A 283 3.11 -20.64 -24.81
C GLU A 283 3.30 -19.41 -23.91
N ILE A 284 2.61 -18.33 -24.28
CA ILE A 284 2.53 -17.09 -23.52
C ILE A 284 1.20 -17.08 -22.76
N HIS A 285 1.28 -17.09 -21.43
CA HIS A 285 0.11 -17.09 -20.57
C HIS A 285 -0.29 -15.70 -20.07
N GLN A 286 0.69 -14.79 -19.94
CA GLN A 286 0.51 -13.44 -19.42
C GLN A 286 1.61 -12.51 -19.94
N VAL A 287 1.27 -11.23 -20.17
CA VAL A 287 2.14 -10.27 -20.84
C VAL A 287 2.21 -8.92 -20.12
N GLY A 288 3.42 -8.43 -19.86
CA GLY A 288 3.67 -7.01 -19.59
C GLY A 288 3.97 -6.24 -20.88
N LEU A 289 3.50 -5.00 -21.01
CA LEU A 289 3.60 -4.24 -22.26
C LEU A 289 4.52 -3.01 -22.13
N GLU A 290 5.46 -2.91 -23.07
CA GLU A 290 6.24 -1.70 -23.36
C GLU A 290 6.31 -1.46 -24.88
N LEU A 291 5.13 -1.22 -25.46
CA LEU A 291 4.94 -0.89 -26.88
C LEU A 291 4.31 0.50 -27.02
N HIS A 292 4.82 1.30 -27.95
CA HIS A 292 4.11 2.48 -28.39
C HIS A 292 2.81 2.09 -29.10
N GLN A 293 1.84 2.99 -29.10
CA GLN A 293 0.52 2.75 -29.69
C GLN A 293 0.61 2.37 -31.18
N HIS A 294 1.52 2.98 -31.94
CA HIS A 294 1.73 2.60 -33.34
C HIS A 294 2.34 1.19 -33.50
N GLU A 295 3.13 0.71 -32.52
CA GLU A 295 3.66 -0.66 -32.51
C GLU A 295 2.57 -1.66 -32.15
N LEU A 296 1.70 -1.34 -31.18
CA LEU A 296 0.53 -2.15 -30.82
C LEU A 296 -0.39 -2.37 -32.03
N PHE A 297 -0.72 -1.31 -32.75
CA PHE A 297 -1.61 -1.38 -33.93
C PHE A 297 -0.89 -1.77 -35.23
N ALA A 298 0.43 -2.00 -35.20
CA ALA A 298 1.15 -2.67 -36.28
C ALA A 298 1.02 -4.20 -36.21
N LEU A 299 0.62 -4.75 -35.06
CA LEU A 299 0.30 -6.17 -34.93
C LEU A 299 -0.92 -6.54 -35.78
N GLN A 300 -0.93 -7.77 -36.30
CA GLN A 300 -2.12 -8.30 -36.97
C GLN A 300 -3.32 -8.31 -36.01
N PRO A 301 -4.56 -8.06 -36.48
CA PRO A 301 -5.71 -7.88 -35.60
C PRO A 301 -5.94 -9.02 -34.60
N GLU A 302 -5.79 -10.26 -35.04
CA GLU A 302 -5.97 -11.41 -34.14
C GLU A 302 -4.81 -11.55 -33.14
N MET A 303 -3.58 -11.21 -33.53
CA MET A 303 -2.44 -11.16 -32.60
C MET A 303 -2.69 -10.14 -31.49
N LEU A 304 -3.13 -8.94 -31.87
CA LEU A 304 -3.44 -7.87 -30.92
C LEU A 304 -4.54 -8.29 -29.94
N ARG A 305 -5.59 -8.98 -30.41
CA ARG A 305 -6.64 -9.55 -29.55
C ARG A 305 -6.08 -10.56 -28.54
N GLN A 306 -5.24 -11.49 -28.99
CA GLN A 306 -4.66 -12.51 -28.11
C GLN A 306 -3.69 -11.92 -27.08
N VAL A 307 -2.94 -10.87 -27.45
CA VAL A 307 -2.13 -10.07 -26.51
C VAL A 307 -3.03 -9.34 -25.50
N SER A 308 -4.12 -8.72 -25.98
CA SER A 308 -5.06 -7.96 -25.15
C SER A 308 -5.73 -8.80 -24.06
N MET A 309 -6.03 -10.07 -24.35
CA MET A 309 -6.61 -10.98 -23.35
C MET A 309 -5.64 -11.31 -22.20
N ARG A 310 -4.33 -11.26 -22.46
CA ARG A 310 -3.26 -11.75 -21.56
C ARG A 310 -2.47 -10.63 -20.90
N CYS A 311 -2.63 -9.38 -21.34
CA CYS A 311 -1.93 -8.26 -20.75
C CYS A 311 -2.57 -7.85 -19.41
N PHE A 312 -1.72 -7.49 -18.45
CA PHE A 312 -2.17 -7.04 -17.13
C PHE A 312 -2.37 -5.53 -17.01
N ASN A 313 -1.91 -4.74 -18.00
CA ASN A 313 -2.48 -3.42 -18.27
C ASN A 313 -3.54 -3.57 -19.36
N ASP A 314 -4.81 -3.46 -18.99
CA ASP A 314 -5.94 -3.61 -19.92
C ASP A 314 -5.89 -2.55 -21.04
N MET A 315 -6.31 -2.93 -22.25
CA MET A 315 -6.31 -2.02 -23.39
C MET A 315 -7.24 -0.82 -23.20
N ARG A 316 -8.30 -0.93 -22.40
CA ARG A 316 -9.14 0.21 -22.00
C ARG A 316 -8.34 1.20 -21.15
N THR A 317 -7.46 0.73 -20.25
CA THR A 317 -6.52 1.60 -19.53
C THR A 317 -5.52 2.26 -20.49
N VAL A 318 -4.91 1.46 -21.39
CA VAL A 318 -3.86 1.94 -22.31
C VAL A 318 -4.40 2.95 -23.33
N LEU A 319 -5.65 2.80 -23.79
CA LEU A 319 -6.24 3.62 -24.85
C LEU A 319 -7.18 4.70 -24.35
N LEU A 320 -7.82 4.51 -23.19
CA LEU A 320 -8.76 5.48 -22.62
C LEU A 320 -8.13 6.22 -21.43
N ALA A 321 -7.75 5.53 -20.36
CA ALA A 321 -7.27 6.19 -19.14
C ALA A 321 -5.97 6.99 -19.34
N HIS A 322 -5.09 6.52 -20.23
CA HIS A 322 -3.86 7.22 -20.60
C HIS A 322 -4.07 8.44 -21.51
N ASP A 323 -5.19 8.51 -22.23
CA ASP A 323 -5.47 9.63 -23.15
C ASP A 323 -5.74 10.90 -22.34
N LYS A 324 -5.09 12.01 -22.71
CA LYS A 324 -5.19 13.26 -21.93
C LYS A 324 -6.61 13.83 -21.91
N ARG A 325 -7.46 13.44 -22.88
CA ARG A 325 -8.88 13.79 -22.89
C ARG A 325 -9.64 13.15 -21.71
N MET A 326 -9.18 12.03 -21.17
CA MET A 326 -9.84 11.39 -20.02
C MET A 326 -9.98 12.35 -18.82
N LEU A 327 -8.98 13.20 -18.56
CA LEU A 327 -9.06 14.19 -17.48
C LEU A 327 -10.21 15.19 -17.69
N GLY A 328 -10.43 15.66 -18.92
CA GLY A 328 -11.56 16.53 -19.24
C GLY A 328 -12.91 15.81 -19.16
N ILE A 329 -12.97 14.54 -19.59
CA ILE A 329 -14.17 13.70 -19.43
C ILE A 329 -14.51 13.55 -17.95
N VAL A 330 -13.55 13.18 -17.11
CA VAL A 330 -13.74 13.08 -15.65
C VAL A 330 -14.27 14.38 -15.07
N GLN A 331 -13.69 15.54 -15.43
CA GLN A 331 -14.15 16.84 -14.93
C GLN A 331 -15.62 17.13 -15.30
N GLN A 332 -16.02 16.84 -16.54
CA GLN A 332 -17.40 17.01 -17.00
C GLN A 332 -18.37 15.99 -16.35
N GLU A 333 -17.92 14.78 -16.02
CA GLU A 333 -18.75 13.73 -15.42
C GLU A 333 -18.93 13.86 -13.91
N VAL A 334 -18.12 14.66 -13.20
CA VAL A 334 -18.20 14.82 -11.73
C VAL A 334 -19.64 15.04 -11.21
N PRO A 335 -20.47 15.94 -11.78
CA PRO A 335 -21.84 16.13 -11.31
C PRO A 335 -22.70 14.87 -11.42
N SER A 336 -22.60 14.13 -12.53
CA SER A 336 -23.33 12.88 -12.76
C SER A 336 -22.84 11.79 -11.81
N LEU A 337 -21.53 11.65 -11.66
CA LEU A 337 -20.92 10.67 -10.75
C LEU A 337 -21.35 10.89 -9.29
N VAL A 338 -21.48 12.14 -8.85
CA VAL A 338 -22.01 12.46 -7.52
C VAL A 338 -23.51 12.17 -7.44
N ALA A 339 -24.29 12.56 -8.44
CA ALA A 339 -25.74 12.33 -8.47
C ALA A 339 -26.10 10.84 -8.43
N ARG A 340 -25.29 9.98 -9.09
CA ARG A 340 -25.46 8.52 -9.11
C ARG A 340 -24.83 7.81 -7.90
N GLY A 341 -24.19 8.54 -6.98
CA GLY A 341 -23.59 7.98 -5.78
C GLY A 341 -22.29 7.21 -6.00
N VAL A 342 -21.67 7.29 -7.19
CA VAL A 342 -20.33 6.74 -7.45
C VAL A 342 -19.27 7.52 -6.68
N LEU A 343 -19.46 8.84 -6.59
CA LEU A 343 -18.61 9.72 -5.79
C LEU A 343 -19.43 10.38 -4.68
N SER A 344 -18.81 10.55 -3.51
CA SER A 344 -19.33 11.49 -2.52
C SER A 344 -19.17 12.95 -3.02
N PRO A 345 -19.94 13.92 -2.49
CA PRO A 345 -19.73 15.33 -2.82
C PRO A 345 -18.31 15.81 -2.53
N SER A 346 -17.67 15.31 -1.47
CA SER A 346 -16.28 15.65 -1.14
C SER A 346 -15.29 15.06 -2.13
N ALA A 347 -15.51 13.84 -2.61
CA ALA A 347 -14.70 13.21 -3.66
C ALA A 347 -14.83 13.95 -5.00
N GLY A 348 -16.05 14.35 -5.37
CA GLY A 348 -16.28 15.20 -6.56
C GLY A 348 -15.55 16.55 -6.47
N GLN A 349 -15.56 17.18 -5.29
CA GLN A 349 -14.83 18.42 -5.06
C GLN A 349 -13.30 18.21 -5.08
N ALA A 350 -12.80 17.07 -4.59
CA ALA A 350 -11.40 16.71 -4.68
C ALA A 350 -10.94 16.61 -6.15
N LEU A 351 -11.72 15.96 -7.03
CA LEU A 351 -11.43 15.91 -8.46
C LEU A 351 -11.42 17.28 -9.12
N LYS A 352 -12.45 18.10 -8.85
CA LYS A 352 -12.55 19.46 -9.41
C LYS A 352 -11.35 20.34 -9.01
N ASN A 353 -10.86 20.18 -7.80
CA ASN A 353 -9.70 20.94 -7.31
C ASN A 353 -8.35 20.28 -7.65
N GLY A 354 -8.35 18.99 -7.94
CA GLY A 354 -7.13 18.19 -8.08
C GLY A 354 -6.74 17.84 -9.51
N ILE A 355 -7.63 18.06 -10.48
CA ILE A 355 -7.31 17.95 -11.91
C ILE A 355 -7.00 19.35 -12.46
N ALA A 356 -6.00 19.45 -13.33
CA ALA A 356 -5.77 20.67 -14.11
C ALA A 356 -6.89 20.86 -15.13
N ASP A 357 -7.49 22.05 -15.18
CA ASP A 357 -8.64 22.34 -16.04
C ASP A 357 -8.34 22.00 -17.50
N THR A 358 -9.01 20.96 -18.00
CA THR A 358 -8.73 20.32 -19.29
C THR A 358 -9.97 20.43 -20.15
N ILE A 359 -9.88 21.28 -21.17
CA ILE A 359 -10.95 21.55 -22.14
C ILE A 359 -10.80 20.56 -23.31
N LEU A 360 -11.92 19.92 -23.64
CA LEU A 360 -11.98 18.91 -24.69
C LEU A 360 -12.22 19.55 -26.07
N PRO A 361 -11.65 18.96 -27.15
CA PRO A 361 -12.09 19.24 -28.50
C PRO A 361 -13.61 19.09 -28.66
N GLY A 362 -14.23 20.00 -29.41
CA GLY A 362 -15.66 19.99 -29.71
C GLY A 362 -16.58 20.32 -28.52
N SER A 363 -16.04 20.69 -27.36
CA SER A 363 -16.85 20.95 -26.17
C SER A 363 -17.39 22.38 -26.10
N PRO A 364 -18.48 22.63 -25.34
CA PRO A 364 -18.98 23.99 -25.11
C PRO A 364 -17.92 24.92 -24.50
N GLU A 365 -17.11 24.42 -23.56
CA GLU A 365 -16.04 25.19 -22.90
C GLU A 365 -14.95 25.63 -23.87
N LEU A 366 -14.70 24.85 -24.93
CA LEU A 366 -13.80 25.26 -26.01
C LEU A 366 -14.38 26.45 -26.79
N ASN A 367 -15.68 26.43 -27.09
CA ASN A 367 -16.34 27.53 -27.80
C ASN A 367 -16.31 28.81 -26.97
N GLU A 368 -16.57 28.71 -25.66
CA GLU A 368 -16.44 29.84 -24.73
C GLU A 368 -15.01 30.39 -24.69
N LEU A 369 -13.99 29.51 -24.66
CA LEU A 369 -12.60 29.95 -24.72
C LEU A 369 -12.26 30.66 -26.04
N ILE A 370 -12.78 30.17 -27.17
CA ILE A 370 -12.58 30.81 -28.48
C ILE A 370 -13.15 32.23 -28.48
N GLU A 371 -14.37 32.41 -27.98
CA GLU A 371 -15.02 33.72 -27.86
C GLU A 371 -14.20 34.66 -26.96
N GLN A 372 -13.75 34.18 -25.80
CA GLN A 372 -12.92 34.96 -24.89
C GLN A 372 -11.56 35.35 -25.48
N CYS A 373 -10.94 34.47 -26.28
CA CYS A 373 -9.69 34.75 -26.99
C CYS A 373 -9.88 35.70 -28.20
N ALA A 374 -11.11 35.92 -28.67
CA ALA A 374 -11.38 36.94 -29.68
C ALA A 374 -11.33 38.36 -29.08
N ASP A 375 -11.72 38.49 -27.81
CA ASP A 375 -11.75 39.76 -27.07
C ASP A 375 -10.40 40.12 -26.43
N ASP A 376 -9.57 39.12 -26.10
CA ASP A 376 -8.29 39.29 -25.41
C ASP A 376 -7.25 38.27 -25.91
N ASP A 377 -6.37 38.73 -26.80
CA ASP A 377 -5.29 37.90 -27.35
C ASP A 377 -4.37 37.35 -26.25
N GLU A 378 -4.15 38.09 -25.15
CA GLU A 378 -3.20 37.73 -24.09
C GLU A 378 -3.68 36.56 -23.23
N ARG A 379 -4.98 36.28 -23.24
CA ARG A 379 -5.58 35.15 -22.53
C ARG A 379 -4.97 33.80 -22.90
N ARG A 380 -4.44 33.65 -24.13
CA ARG A 380 -3.72 32.43 -24.56
C ARG A 380 -2.61 32.02 -23.60
N LYS A 381 -1.94 32.98 -22.95
CA LYS A 381 -0.79 32.75 -22.05
C LYS A 381 -1.17 32.00 -20.77
N GLU A 382 -2.46 31.98 -20.44
CA GLU A 382 -3.03 31.22 -19.33
C GLU A 382 -3.24 29.74 -19.65
N TYR A 383 -2.98 29.33 -20.89
CA TYR A 383 -3.23 27.97 -21.38
C TYR A 383 -2.01 27.39 -22.08
N LEU A 384 -2.08 26.07 -22.30
CA LEU A 384 -1.15 25.32 -23.11
C LEU A 384 -1.92 24.27 -23.92
N LEU A 385 -1.35 23.86 -25.05
CA LEU A 385 -1.85 22.77 -25.89
C LEU A 385 -1.05 21.51 -25.57
N LYS A 386 -1.74 20.43 -25.19
CA LYS A 386 -1.10 19.11 -25.03
C LYS A 386 -1.60 18.15 -26.09
N PRO A 387 -0.71 17.49 -26.87
CA PRO A 387 -1.11 16.41 -27.74
C PRO A 387 -1.89 15.34 -26.96
N ILE A 388 -3.03 14.91 -27.50
CA ILE A 388 -3.93 13.95 -26.82
C ILE A 388 -3.22 12.63 -26.49
N ARG A 389 -2.23 12.26 -27.31
CA ARG A 389 -1.40 11.05 -27.20
C ARG A 389 0.05 11.39 -26.89
N GLY A 390 0.81 10.38 -26.47
CA GLY A 390 2.23 10.49 -26.18
C GLY A 390 2.55 10.89 -24.75
N GLY A 391 3.82 10.92 -24.41
CA GLY A 391 4.32 11.22 -23.06
C GLY A 391 5.62 12.03 -23.11
N LYS A 392 6.28 12.15 -21.95
CA LYS A 392 7.57 12.87 -21.80
C LYS A 392 7.49 14.36 -22.22
N GLY A 393 6.30 14.96 -22.17
CA GLY A 393 6.07 16.36 -22.56
C GLY A 393 6.29 16.69 -24.03
N ALA A 394 6.50 15.69 -24.90
CA ALA A 394 6.79 15.92 -26.31
C ALA A 394 5.60 16.58 -27.03
N GLY A 395 5.86 17.70 -27.71
CA GLY A 395 4.86 18.43 -28.50
C GLY A 395 3.89 19.31 -27.71
N ILE A 396 4.12 19.53 -26.41
CA ILE A 396 3.41 20.55 -25.64
C ILE A 396 3.79 21.94 -26.16
N ILE A 397 2.80 22.80 -26.36
CA ILE A 397 2.99 24.19 -26.80
C ILE A 397 2.39 25.10 -25.75
N PHE A 398 3.19 26.00 -25.15
CA PHE A 398 2.66 26.99 -24.23
C PHE A 398 2.07 28.18 -25.00
N GLY A 399 0.99 28.78 -24.49
CA GLY A 399 0.34 29.90 -25.17
C GLY A 399 1.22 31.14 -25.37
N ASP A 400 2.27 31.30 -24.56
CA ASP A 400 3.29 32.34 -24.71
C ASP A 400 4.36 32.01 -25.77
N GLU A 401 4.42 30.78 -26.26
CA GLU A 401 5.35 30.30 -27.30
C GLU A 401 4.72 30.27 -28.71
N ILE A 402 3.45 30.65 -28.82
CA ILE A 402 2.68 30.62 -30.07
C ILE A 402 2.00 31.98 -30.33
N THR A 403 1.90 32.39 -31.59
CA THR A 403 1.25 33.65 -31.95
C THR A 403 -0.26 33.58 -31.71
N ALA A 404 -0.90 34.73 -31.44
CA ALA A 404 -2.35 34.76 -31.22
C ALA A 404 -3.17 34.28 -32.45
N SER A 405 -2.66 34.52 -33.66
CA SER A 405 -3.27 34.01 -34.90
C SER A 405 -3.18 32.49 -35.01
N GLU A 406 -2.01 31.91 -34.73
CA GLU A 406 -1.82 30.46 -34.76
C GLU A 406 -2.61 29.76 -33.64
N TRP A 407 -2.63 30.34 -32.44
CA TRP A 407 -3.45 29.87 -31.32
C TRP A 407 -4.92 29.76 -31.71
N ARG A 408 -5.50 30.85 -32.23
CA ARG A 408 -6.90 30.87 -32.71
C ARG A 408 -7.13 29.84 -33.81
N ALA A 409 -6.21 29.72 -34.77
CA ALA A 409 -6.31 28.72 -35.83
C ALA A 409 -6.28 27.29 -35.29
N VAL A 410 -5.51 27.01 -34.22
CA VAL A 410 -5.55 25.71 -33.53
C VAL A 410 -6.90 25.50 -32.86
N LEU A 411 -7.37 26.46 -32.05
CA LEU A 411 -8.65 26.33 -31.34
C LEU A 411 -9.83 26.10 -32.29
N GLU A 412 -9.89 26.84 -33.41
CA GLU A 412 -10.92 26.67 -34.43
C GLU A 412 -10.91 25.26 -35.05
N ARG A 413 -9.72 24.66 -35.26
CA ARG A 413 -9.62 23.26 -35.70
C ARG A 413 -10.12 22.28 -34.64
N LEU A 414 -9.91 22.58 -33.36
CA LEU A 414 -10.34 21.72 -32.25
C LEU A 414 -11.86 21.70 -32.05
N ARG A 415 -12.64 22.55 -32.76
CA ARG A 415 -14.11 22.40 -32.79
C ARG A 415 -14.55 21.06 -33.36
N ASP A 416 -13.73 20.44 -34.23
CA ASP A 416 -13.92 19.06 -34.68
C ASP A 416 -13.14 18.11 -33.75
N PRO A 417 -13.80 17.26 -32.95
CA PRO A 417 -13.12 16.32 -32.07
C PRO A 417 -12.48 15.13 -32.81
N ALA A 418 -12.80 14.93 -34.10
CA ALA A 418 -12.36 13.76 -34.86
C ALA A 418 -10.83 13.68 -34.98
N ILE A 419 -10.29 12.47 -34.79
CA ILE A 419 -8.87 12.19 -35.00
C ILE A 419 -8.61 11.96 -36.48
N ARG A 420 -7.74 12.79 -37.08
CA ARG A 420 -7.35 12.69 -38.49
C ARG A 420 -5.90 12.27 -38.63
N ALA A 421 -5.62 11.37 -39.58
CA ALA A 421 -4.26 10.91 -39.85
C ALA A 421 -3.35 12.09 -40.25
N GLY A 422 -2.14 12.13 -39.67
CA GLY A 422 -1.15 13.19 -39.94
C GLY A 422 -1.43 14.54 -39.29
N ILE A 423 -2.55 14.70 -38.56
CA ILE A 423 -2.89 15.93 -37.86
C ILE A 423 -2.85 15.68 -36.36
N THR A 424 -2.02 16.43 -35.64
CA THR A 424 -1.97 16.36 -34.17
C THR A 424 -3.22 17.01 -33.59
N SER A 425 -3.98 16.24 -32.81
CA SER A 425 -5.08 16.76 -31.98
C SER A 425 -4.57 17.07 -30.58
N TYR A 426 -5.17 18.06 -29.93
CA TYR A 426 -4.74 18.58 -28.63
C TYR A 426 -5.91 18.65 -27.66
N VAL A 427 -5.62 18.55 -26.36
CA VAL A 427 -6.45 19.18 -25.33
C VAL A 427 -5.91 20.58 -25.05
N VAL A 428 -6.79 21.51 -24.70
CA VAL A 428 -6.39 22.81 -24.14
C VAL A 428 -6.43 22.66 -22.62
N GLN A 429 -5.32 22.89 -21.96
CA GLN A 429 -5.24 22.78 -20.49
C GLN A 429 -4.84 24.13 -19.90
N ARG A 430 -5.48 24.54 -18.81
CA ARG A 430 -5.06 25.72 -18.05
C ARG A 430 -3.62 25.51 -17.59
N ARG A 431 -2.79 26.52 -17.80
CA ARG A 431 -1.41 26.55 -17.32
C ARG A 431 -1.43 26.58 -15.79
N VAL A 432 -0.91 25.52 -15.19
CA VAL A 432 -0.63 25.51 -13.75
C VAL A 432 0.66 26.28 -13.53
N ILE A 433 0.62 27.28 -12.64
CA ILE A 433 1.81 28.04 -12.22
C ILE A 433 2.38 27.34 -10.99
N PRO A 434 3.51 26.63 -11.11
CA PRO A 434 4.04 25.86 -10.00
C PRO A 434 4.69 26.77 -8.95
N VAL A 435 4.60 26.36 -7.69
CA VAL A 435 5.40 26.93 -6.62
C VAL A 435 6.88 26.61 -6.87
N LEU A 436 7.75 27.60 -6.65
CA LEU A 436 9.21 27.43 -6.72
C LEU A 436 9.80 27.22 -5.32
N TYR A 437 10.54 26.13 -5.16
CA TYR A 437 11.14 25.71 -3.90
C TYR A 437 12.66 25.89 -3.94
N GLU A 438 13.24 26.31 -2.81
CA GLU A 438 14.69 26.31 -2.61
C GLU A 438 15.17 24.89 -2.31
N VAL A 439 16.04 24.38 -3.19
CA VAL A 439 16.52 22.99 -3.15
C VAL A 439 18.00 22.89 -3.53
N ILE A 440 18.63 21.80 -3.10
CA ILE A 440 20.02 21.43 -3.33
C ILE A 440 20.03 20.06 -4.00
N LEU A 441 20.38 20.04 -5.29
CA LEU A 441 20.23 18.85 -6.13
C LEU A 441 21.50 18.00 -6.19
N ASN A 442 22.66 18.65 -6.16
CA ASN A 442 23.97 18.05 -6.41
C ASN A 442 24.84 18.02 -5.14
N SER A 443 25.97 17.31 -5.23
CA SER A 443 26.92 17.16 -4.11
C SER A 443 27.70 18.43 -3.80
N SER A 444 27.74 19.42 -4.70
CA SER A 444 28.43 20.70 -4.45
C SER A 444 27.72 21.56 -3.41
N GLY A 445 26.46 21.25 -3.09
CA GLY A 445 25.66 21.99 -2.11
C GLY A 445 25.08 23.29 -2.68
N ASP A 446 25.07 23.47 -4.01
CA ASP A 446 24.65 24.72 -4.62
C ASP A 446 23.12 24.87 -4.54
N PRO A 447 22.61 25.96 -3.94
CA PRO A 447 21.17 26.19 -3.85
C PRO A 447 20.62 26.63 -5.21
N GLY A 448 19.42 26.15 -5.52
CA GLY A 448 18.65 26.61 -6.67
C GLY A 448 17.16 26.69 -6.36
N ARG A 449 16.43 27.41 -7.21
CA ARG A 449 14.97 27.56 -7.11
C ARG A 449 14.30 26.86 -8.27
N TYR A 450 13.57 25.78 -7.99
CA TYR A 450 12.97 24.93 -9.01
C TYR A 450 11.51 24.58 -8.68
N PRO A 451 10.66 24.36 -9.69
CA PRO A 451 9.35 23.77 -9.46
C PRO A 451 9.49 22.30 -9.05
N LEU A 452 8.60 21.84 -8.17
CA LEU A 452 8.45 20.42 -7.87
C LEU A 452 7.42 19.81 -8.82
N ILE A 453 7.83 18.79 -9.57
CA ILE A 453 6.94 18.00 -10.43
C ILE A 453 6.66 16.70 -9.71
N GLY A 454 5.42 16.50 -9.25
CA GLY A 454 5.03 15.28 -8.55
C GLY A 454 4.60 14.18 -9.52
N THR A 455 4.80 12.93 -9.15
CA THR A 455 4.22 11.76 -9.81
C THR A 455 3.88 10.74 -8.75
N TYR A 456 2.78 10.02 -8.87
CA TYR A 456 2.51 8.90 -7.98
C TYR A 456 2.13 7.65 -8.73
N HIS A 457 2.32 6.50 -8.08
CA HIS A 457 2.13 5.19 -8.69
C HIS A 457 1.01 4.43 -7.98
N ALA A 458 0.18 3.74 -8.75
CA ALA A 458 -0.89 2.90 -8.22
C ALA A 458 -0.98 1.60 -9.01
N ALA A 459 -0.93 0.46 -8.32
CA ALA A 459 -1.15 -0.86 -8.91
C ALA A 459 -2.62 -1.25 -8.77
N GLN A 460 -3.19 -1.83 -9.83
CA GLN A 460 -4.63 -2.04 -9.99
C GLN A 460 -5.47 -0.78 -9.72
N ALA A 461 -4.90 0.42 -9.83
CA ALA A 461 -5.49 1.68 -9.38
C ALA A 461 -6.13 1.63 -7.97
N ARG A 462 -5.62 0.74 -7.10
CA ARG A 462 -6.16 0.46 -5.74
C ARG A 462 -5.09 0.57 -4.65
N ASP A 463 -3.85 0.26 -4.98
CA ASP A 463 -2.70 0.21 -4.06
C ASP A 463 -2.05 1.61 -3.88
N PRO A 464 -1.38 1.91 -2.75
CA PRO A 464 -1.29 3.25 -2.19
C PRO A 464 -0.53 4.25 -3.07
N VAL A 465 -1.03 5.48 -2.97
CA VAL A 465 -0.55 6.67 -3.67
C VAL A 465 0.70 7.18 -3.00
N SER A 466 1.80 7.16 -3.73
CA SER A 466 3.04 7.77 -3.24
C SER A 466 3.63 8.71 -4.25
N ALA A 467 3.76 9.97 -3.85
CA ALA A 467 4.39 11.00 -4.65
C ALA A 467 5.92 10.89 -4.64
N ARG A 468 6.51 10.76 -5.83
CA ARG A 468 7.88 11.12 -6.15
C ARG A 468 7.90 12.55 -6.71
N TYR A 469 8.94 13.32 -6.40
CA TYR A 469 9.13 14.65 -6.94
C TYR A 469 10.35 14.68 -7.88
N GLU A 470 10.18 15.22 -9.08
CA GLU A 470 11.23 15.42 -10.08
C GLU A 470 11.56 16.91 -10.21
N TYR A 471 12.85 17.20 -10.44
CA TYR A 471 13.34 18.54 -10.73
C TYR A 471 13.68 18.60 -12.21
N ARG A 472 12.97 19.46 -12.96
CA ARG A 472 13.05 19.61 -14.41
C ARG A 472 14.47 19.38 -14.96
N GLY A 473 14.74 18.20 -15.51
CA GLY A 473 15.93 17.86 -16.30
C GLY A 473 17.29 17.87 -15.59
N LEU A 474 17.35 17.88 -14.24
CA LEU A 474 18.62 18.03 -13.51
C LEU A 474 18.92 16.93 -12.49
N ALA A 475 17.91 16.45 -11.77
CA ALA A 475 18.05 15.39 -10.76
C ALA A 475 16.68 14.75 -10.46
N THR A 476 16.68 13.50 -10.02
CA THR A 476 15.46 12.85 -9.52
C THR A 476 15.48 12.84 -7.99
N ALA A 477 14.44 13.34 -7.31
CA ALA A 477 14.30 13.04 -5.88
C ALA A 477 13.87 11.57 -5.78
N PRO A 478 14.57 10.72 -5.00
CA PRO A 478 14.24 9.31 -4.90
C PRO A 478 12.92 9.09 -4.17
N ALA A 479 12.45 10.05 -3.38
CA ALA A 479 11.30 9.87 -2.52
C ALA A 479 10.91 11.16 -1.79
N ALA A 480 9.62 11.29 -1.50
CA ALA A 480 9.16 12.18 -0.44
C ALA A 480 9.33 11.48 0.92
N ALA A 481 9.57 12.27 1.96
CA ALA A 481 9.60 11.83 3.35
C ALA A 481 8.51 12.58 4.12
N VAL A 482 7.87 11.97 5.10
CA VAL A 482 6.82 12.64 5.88
C VAL A 482 7.42 13.11 7.18
N ALA A 483 7.24 14.39 7.49
CA ALA A 483 7.47 14.89 8.84
C ALA A 483 6.46 14.18 9.72
N VAL A 484 6.93 13.36 10.64
CA VAL A 484 6.04 12.78 11.62
C VAL A 484 5.71 13.94 12.58
N GLU A 485 4.58 14.63 12.36
CA GLU A 485 3.85 15.16 13.52
C GLU A 485 3.73 13.98 14.45
N GLU A 486 4.29 14.12 15.66
CA GLU A 486 4.61 13.09 16.66
C GLU A 486 4.12 11.69 16.31
N PRO A 487 4.99 10.63 16.33
CA PRO A 487 4.64 9.28 15.87
C PRO A 487 3.20 9.01 16.19
N HIS A 488 2.37 8.64 15.20
CA HIS A 488 1.03 8.17 15.48
C HIS A 488 1.19 6.93 16.35
N ASP A 489 1.28 7.23 17.62
CA ASP A 489 1.48 6.34 18.73
C ASP A 489 0.11 5.70 19.00
N SER A 490 -0.96 6.35 18.51
CA SER A 490 -2.30 5.84 18.26
C SER A 490 -2.35 4.82 17.13
N ILE A 491 -2.57 3.56 17.50
CA ILE A 491 -3.12 2.54 16.61
C ILE A 491 -4.61 2.86 16.41
N PRO A 492 -5.14 2.94 15.18
CA PRO A 492 -6.58 3.16 14.96
C PRO A 492 -7.44 2.15 15.72
N GLY A 493 -8.34 2.65 16.58
CA GLY A 493 -9.22 1.81 17.40
C GLY A 493 -8.61 1.25 18.69
N VAL A 494 -7.35 1.59 19.02
CA VAL A 494 -6.72 1.23 20.31
C VAL A 494 -6.36 2.50 21.07
N ALA A 495 -6.82 2.60 22.32
CA ALA A 495 -6.43 3.69 23.20
C ALA A 495 -4.91 3.69 23.40
N HIS A 496 -4.34 4.89 23.47
CA HIS A 496 -2.90 5.07 23.55
C HIS A 496 -2.52 6.07 24.64
N ILE A 497 -1.50 5.71 25.42
CA ILE A 497 -0.92 6.53 26.49
C ILE A 497 0.59 6.60 26.28
N VAL A 498 1.18 7.78 26.49
CA VAL A 498 2.64 7.96 26.52
C VAL A 498 3.09 8.00 27.98
N ALA A 499 4.11 7.22 28.33
CA ALA A 499 4.83 7.36 29.58
C ALA A 499 6.13 8.11 29.30
N GLU A 500 6.28 9.28 29.90
CA GLU A 500 7.42 10.17 29.71
C GLU A 500 8.59 9.76 30.60
N ASP A 501 8.30 9.22 31.79
CA ASP A 501 9.30 8.83 32.76
C ASP A 501 8.90 7.56 33.55
N MET A 502 9.90 6.86 34.10
CA MET A 502 9.69 5.66 34.92
C MET A 502 8.74 5.93 36.11
N SER A 503 8.77 7.13 36.69
CA SER A 503 7.90 7.53 37.82
C SER A 503 6.42 7.63 37.45
N ASP A 504 6.06 7.68 36.16
CA ASP A 504 4.65 7.72 35.74
C ASP A 504 3.88 6.49 36.24
N ALA A 505 4.53 5.32 36.32
CA ALA A 505 3.93 4.11 36.87
C ALA A 505 3.52 4.22 38.35
N GLU A 506 4.02 5.22 39.08
CA GLU A 506 3.68 5.49 40.50
C GLU A 506 2.67 6.64 40.65
N ARG A 507 2.46 7.45 39.61
CA ARG A 507 1.57 8.61 39.65
C ARG A 507 0.12 8.15 39.63
N ALA A 508 -0.63 8.46 40.69
CA ALA A 508 -2.03 8.03 40.83
C ALA A 508 -2.95 8.45 39.67
N ARG A 509 -2.68 9.58 39.01
CA ARG A 509 -3.44 10.02 37.82
C ARG A 509 -3.18 9.10 36.62
N HIS A 510 -1.92 8.75 36.39
CA HIS A 510 -1.48 7.91 35.28
C HIS A 510 -1.98 6.48 35.41
N VAL A 511 -1.82 5.90 36.59
CA VAL A 511 -2.31 4.53 36.89
C VAL A 511 -3.84 4.46 36.75
N ARG A 512 -4.56 5.50 37.18
CA ARG A 512 -6.01 5.59 36.99
C ARG A 512 -6.39 5.65 35.52
N GLU A 513 -5.67 6.43 34.72
CA GLU A 513 -5.94 6.53 33.29
C GLU A 513 -5.72 5.18 32.58
N VAL A 514 -4.62 4.50 32.87
CA VAL A 514 -4.37 3.13 32.38
C VAL A 514 -5.51 2.20 32.75
N ARG A 515 -5.97 2.25 34.00
CA ARG A 515 -7.10 1.45 34.48
C ARG A 515 -8.38 1.77 33.72
N ASP A 516 -8.74 3.05 33.61
CA ASP A 516 -9.97 3.50 32.98
C ASP A 516 -10.02 3.07 31.50
N ARG A 517 -8.90 3.19 30.77
CA ARG A 517 -8.78 2.70 29.39
C ARG A 517 -8.89 1.19 29.29
N LEU A 518 -8.20 0.47 30.15
CA LEU A 518 -8.23 -1.00 30.12
C LEU A 518 -9.62 -1.55 30.49
N GLU A 519 -10.36 -0.90 31.40
CA GLU A 519 -11.74 -1.27 31.73
C GLU A 519 -12.72 -0.90 30.61
N HIS A 520 -12.58 0.28 30.01
CA HIS A 520 -13.48 0.75 28.96
C HIS A 520 -13.25 0.01 27.63
N ASP A 521 -12.03 0.08 27.11
CA ASP A 521 -11.67 -0.38 25.77
C ASP A 521 -11.28 -1.88 25.77
N GLY A 522 -10.74 -2.38 26.89
CA GLY A 522 -10.22 -3.75 26.99
C GLY A 522 -8.89 -3.95 26.26
N ILE A 523 -8.34 -2.92 25.63
CA ILE A 523 -7.03 -2.93 24.98
C ILE A 523 -6.40 -1.54 25.10
N LEU A 524 -5.10 -1.49 25.38
CA LEU A 524 -4.37 -0.25 25.56
C LEU A 524 -2.92 -0.42 25.11
N LYS A 525 -2.41 0.53 24.31
CA LYS A 525 -0.99 0.68 24.03
C LYS A 525 -0.41 1.74 24.97
N ILE A 526 0.77 1.45 25.52
CA ILE A 526 1.60 2.42 26.24
C ILE A 526 2.95 2.51 25.54
N SER A 527 3.37 3.72 25.17
CA SER A 527 4.70 3.97 24.60
C SER A 527 5.61 4.57 25.66
N LEU A 528 6.78 3.96 25.88
CA LEU A 528 7.76 4.46 26.84
C LEU A 528 8.76 5.36 26.12
N ARG A 529 8.89 6.61 26.57
CA ARG A 529 9.89 7.58 26.06
C ARG A 529 11.27 7.39 26.71
N PHE A 530 11.45 6.30 27.43
CA PHE A 530 12.67 5.91 28.12
C PHE A 530 12.95 4.41 27.89
N ALA A 531 14.21 4.01 28.08
CA ALA A 531 14.60 2.60 27.98
C ALA A 531 14.17 1.83 29.25
N ASP A 532 13.59 0.64 29.07
CA ASP A 532 13.21 -0.23 30.18
C ASP A 532 13.43 -1.72 29.84
N ASP A 533 14.69 -2.09 29.61
CA ASP A 533 15.05 -3.48 29.25
C ASP A 533 14.71 -4.50 30.37
N THR A 534 14.47 -4.02 31.60
CA THR A 534 14.10 -4.82 32.77
C THR A 534 12.58 -4.90 33.02
N SER A 535 11.77 -4.16 32.25
CA SER A 535 10.31 -4.08 32.45
C SER A 535 9.90 -3.59 33.85
N GLN A 536 10.70 -2.71 34.43
CA GLN A 536 10.48 -2.14 35.75
C GLN A 536 9.26 -1.20 35.76
N TYR A 537 9.01 -0.47 34.68
CA TYR A 537 7.82 0.36 34.53
C TYR A 537 6.57 -0.51 34.59
N LEU A 538 6.54 -1.58 33.78
CA LEU A 538 5.41 -2.50 33.72
C LEU A 538 5.15 -3.18 35.08
N LYS A 539 6.22 -3.60 35.77
CA LYS A 539 6.12 -4.17 37.12
C LYS A 539 5.48 -3.20 38.10
N THR A 540 5.94 -1.96 38.09
CA THR A 540 5.46 -0.89 38.99
C THR A 540 4.01 -0.52 38.68
N LEU A 541 3.67 -0.44 37.40
CA LEU A 541 2.32 -0.16 36.93
C LEU A 541 1.31 -1.21 37.42
N VAL A 542 1.63 -2.50 37.28
CA VAL A 542 0.73 -3.59 37.74
C VAL A 542 0.58 -3.58 39.26
N LEU A 543 1.64 -3.28 40.01
CA LEU A 543 1.56 -3.10 41.46
C LEU A 543 0.71 -1.87 41.84
N GLY A 544 0.79 -0.78 41.08
CA GLY A 544 -0.06 0.40 41.24
C GLY A 544 -1.53 0.07 41.00
N LEU A 545 -1.85 -0.67 39.94
CA LEU A 545 -3.21 -1.13 39.65
C LEU A 545 -3.78 -1.99 40.78
N HIS A 546 -2.97 -2.89 41.36
CA HIS A 546 -3.37 -3.67 42.53
C HIS A 546 -3.65 -2.78 43.74
N LYS A 547 -2.66 -1.94 44.10
CA LYS A 547 -2.70 -1.11 45.31
C LYS A 547 -3.84 -0.09 45.31
N HIS A 548 -4.15 0.49 44.15
CA HIS A 548 -5.06 1.64 44.05
C HIS A 548 -6.40 1.32 43.39
N HIS A 549 -6.49 0.24 42.62
CA HIS A 549 -7.68 -0.07 41.81
C HIS A 549 -8.20 -1.51 41.98
N GLY A 550 -7.66 -2.29 42.92
CA GLY A 550 -8.21 -3.59 43.30
C GLY A 550 -7.97 -4.73 42.31
N HIS A 551 -7.10 -4.54 41.31
CA HIS A 551 -6.66 -5.64 40.44
C HIS A 551 -5.95 -6.72 41.27
N GLY A 552 -6.14 -8.00 40.95
CA GLY A 552 -5.35 -9.08 41.55
C GLY A 552 -3.86 -9.00 41.18
N LEU A 553 -3.00 -9.55 42.05
CA LEU A 553 -1.54 -9.59 41.83
C LEU A 553 -1.15 -10.43 40.59
N PRO A 554 0.06 -10.22 40.03
CA PRO A 554 0.58 -11.06 38.96
C PRO A 554 0.62 -12.54 39.31
N ILE A 555 0.28 -13.38 38.35
CA ILE A 555 0.41 -14.83 38.49
C ILE A 555 1.82 -15.28 38.11
N THR A 556 2.37 -16.25 38.85
CA THR A 556 3.65 -16.86 38.50
C THR A 556 3.47 -17.81 37.33
N HIS A 557 4.38 -17.75 36.35
CA HIS A 557 4.32 -18.61 35.18
C HIS A 557 4.77 -20.05 35.46
N SER A 558 5.68 -20.21 36.43
CA SER A 558 6.15 -21.49 36.96
C SER A 558 6.73 -21.29 38.36
N ALA A 559 7.13 -22.38 39.03
CA ALA A 559 7.79 -22.31 40.33
C ALA A 559 9.13 -21.55 40.31
N SER A 560 9.72 -21.29 39.14
CA SER A 560 11.08 -20.74 39.00
C SER A 560 11.20 -19.41 38.26
N GLN A 561 10.15 -18.92 37.59
CA GLN A 561 10.26 -17.80 36.62
C GLN A 561 9.60 -16.48 37.06
N GLY A 562 9.18 -16.35 38.32
CA GLY A 562 8.59 -15.10 38.82
C GLY A 562 7.36 -14.63 38.01
N TRP A 563 7.18 -13.31 37.87
CA TRP A 563 6.02 -12.70 37.21
C TRP A 563 6.16 -12.48 35.71
N PHE A 564 7.40 -12.52 35.20
CA PHE A 564 7.68 -12.19 33.82
C PHE A 564 8.10 -13.43 33.03
N TRP A 565 7.54 -13.55 31.84
CA TRP A 565 7.82 -14.63 30.92
C TRP A 565 8.45 -14.09 29.65
N ASP A 566 9.61 -14.62 29.26
CA ASP A 566 10.23 -14.28 27.99
C ASP A 566 9.46 -14.96 26.84
N VAL A 567 8.91 -14.15 25.94
CA VAL A 567 8.33 -14.60 24.67
C VAL A 567 9.38 -14.37 23.59
N LYS A 568 10.30 -15.35 23.47
CA LYS A 568 11.41 -15.34 22.52
C LYS A 568 11.66 -16.74 21.95
N PRO A 569 12.03 -16.89 20.66
CA PRO A 569 12.43 -18.17 20.10
C PRO A 569 13.57 -18.82 20.91
N SER A 570 13.46 -20.11 21.22
CA SER A 570 14.51 -20.89 21.87
C SER A 570 14.50 -22.33 21.38
N HIS A 571 15.67 -22.93 21.15
CA HIS A 571 15.81 -24.30 20.65
C HIS A 571 16.32 -25.31 21.70
N SER A 572 16.94 -24.84 22.78
CA SER A 572 17.66 -25.71 23.74
C SER A 572 17.46 -25.33 25.21
N SER A 573 17.00 -24.12 25.50
CA SER A 573 16.76 -23.63 26.86
C SER A 573 15.32 -23.16 26.99
N PHE A 574 14.47 -24.02 27.55
CA PHE A 574 13.05 -23.74 27.73
C PHE A 574 12.79 -23.23 29.15
N GLN A 575 11.80 -22.35 29.30
CA GLN A 575 11.41 -21.80 30.60
C GLN A 575 10.57 -22.77 31.45
N THR A 576 10.12 -23.89 30.87
CA THR A 576 9.48 -25.01 31.60
C THR A 576 10.37 -26.25 31.63
N GLN A 577 10.11 -27.18 32.56
CA GLN A 577 10.88 -28.41 32.69
C GLN A 577 10.68 -29.31 31.45
N ASN A 578 11.69 -29.31 30.57
CA ASN A 578 11.86 -30.18 29.41
C ASN A 578 10.80 -30.09 28.29
N HIS A 579 9.96 -29.05 28.29
CA HIS A 579 8.95 -28.84 27.25
C HIS A 579 9.02 -27.40 26.70
N GLN A 580 8.97 -27.26 25.37
CA GLN A 580 8.97 -25.96 24.72
C GLN A 580 7.55 -25.38 24.70
N ALA A 581 7.35 -24.20 25.27
CA ALA A 581 6.06 -23.53 25.19
C ALA A 581 5.84 -22.97 23.78
N ARG A 582 4.58 -22.87 23.32
CA ARG A 582 4.25 -22.32 21.98
C ARG A 582 4.85 -20.92 21.75
N SER A 583 4.90 -20.10 22.79
CA SER A 583 5.50 -18.75 22.80
C SER A 583 7.02 -18.73 22.56
N GLU A 584 7.70 -19.86 22.74
CA GLU A 584 9.14 -20.04 22.52
C GLU A 584 9.45 -20.61 21.13
N THR A 585 8.43 -20.80 20.29
CA THR A 585 8.57 -21.27 18.91
C THR A 585 8.44 -20.11 17.92
N MET A 586 8.95 -20.32 16.70
CA MET A 586 8.77 -19.39 15.57
C MET A 586 7.49 -19.62 14.77
N ALA A 587 6.77 -20.72 15.01
CA ALA A 587 5.57 -21.09 14.26
C ALA A 587 4.37 -20.18 14.56
N ASP A 588 3.32 -20.21 13.73
CA ASP A 588 2.09 -19.49 14.04
C ASP A 588 1.50 -19.88 15.40
N PHE A 589 0.90 -18.90 16.06
CA PHE A 589 0.07 -19.09 17.24
C PHE A 589 -1.37 -18.66 16.90
N PRO A 590 -2.26 -19.61 16.60
CA PRO A 590 -3.65 -19.33 16.24
C PRO A 590 -4.44 -18.57 17.33
N TRP A 591 -5.65 -18.13 16.99
CA TRP A 591 -6.56 -17.43 17.89
C TRP A 591 -6.73 -18.12 19.25
N HIS A 592 -6.39 -17.40 20.32
CA HIS A 592 -6.50 -17.89 21.69
C HIS A 592 -6.68 -16.75 22.71
N THR A 593 -6.99 -17.16 23.94
CA THR A 593 -6.84 -16.39 25.17
C THR A 593 -5.77 -17.04 26.03
N ASP A 594 -5.02 -16.25 26.78
CA ASP A 594 -3.95 -16.73 27.64
C ASP A 594 -4.51 -17.56 28.80
N CYS A 595 -3.85 -18.68 29.12
CA CYS A 595 -4.23 -19.58 30.22
C CYS A 595 -5.70 -20.06 30.17
N SER A 596 -6.26 -20.30 28.98
CA SER A 596 -7.64 -20.80 28.81
C SER A 596 -7.94 -22.12 29.53
N TYR A 597 -6.91 -22.88 29.87
CA TYR A 597 -6.96 -24.16 30.59
C TYR A 597 -6.93 -24.03 32.12
N GLU A 598 -6.84 -22.82 32.67
CA GLU A 598 -6.88 -22.58 34.13
C GLU A 598 -8.33 -22.37 34.60
N THR A 599 -8.65 -22.79 35.83
CA THR A 599 -9.96 -22.51 36.46
C THR A 599 -10.17 -21.00 36.68
N CYS A 600 -9.09 -20.31 37.03
CA CYS A 600 -9.04 -18.86 37.21
C CYS A 600 -8.11 -18.23 36.17
N PRO A 601 -8.53 -18.12 34.89
CA PRO A 601 -7.68 -17.49 33.88
C PRO A 601 -7.46 -16.00 34.23
N PRO A 602 -6.26 -15.46 33.94
CA PRO A 602 -5.96 -14.06 34.15
C PRO A 602 -6.93 -13.21 33.34
N ARG A 603 -7.50 -12.18 33.97
CA ARG A 603 -8.33 -11.21 33.25
C ARG A 603 -7.48 -10.36 32.32
N PHE A 604 -6.26 -10.02 32.71
CA PHE A 604 -5.41 -9.15 31.91
C PHE A 604 -4.03 -9.76 31.65
N PHE A 605 -3.45 -9.42 30.51
CA PHE A 605 -2.04 -9.63 30.25
C PHE A 605 -1.43 -8.43 29.54
N ALA A 606 -0.10 -8.33 29.60
CA ALA A 606 0.64 -7.31 28.89
C ALA A 606 1.86 -7.92 28.19
N LEU A 607 2.23 -7.37 27.05
CA LEU A 607 3.46 -7.67 26.33
C LEU A 607 4.30 -6.40 26.21
N HIS A 608 5.49 -6.42 26.79
CA HIS A 608 6.50 -5.39 26.61
C HIS A 608 7.46 -5.79 25.48
N VAL A 609 7.57 -4.94 24.47
CA VAL A 609 8.45 -5.13 23.31
C VAL A 609 9.88 -4.69 23.65
N LEU A 610 10.76 -5.67 23.85
CA LEU A 610 12.20 -5.42 24.02
C LEU A 610 12.91 -5.40 22.66
N HIS A 611 12.62 -6.40 21.82
CA HIS A 611 13.09 -6.50 20.44
C HIS A 611 11.94 -6.93 19.53
N PRO A 612 11.43 -6.06 18.64
CA PRO A 612 10.42 -6.44 17.67
C PRO A 612 11.01 -7.37 16.60
N ASP A 613 10.13 -8.00 15.82
CA ASP A 613 10.56 -8.76 14.63
C ASP A 613 11.01 -7.78 13.54
N ARG A 614 12.25 -7.92 13.05
CA ARG A 614 12.82 -7.01 12.03
C ARG A 614 12.56 -7.46 10.59
N TYR A 615 11.93 -8.61 10.37
CA TYR A 615 11.79 -9.24 9.06
C TYR A 615 10.31 -9.43 8.65
N GLY A 616 9.40 -8.64 9.25
CA GLY A 616 7.98 -8.66 8.91
C GLY A 616 7.26 -9.95 9.35
N GLY A 617 7.71 -10.56 10.44
CA GLY A 617 7.04 -11.67 11.13
C GLY A 617 6.51 -11.27 12.50
N GLY A 618 5.97 -12.22 13.26
CA GLY A 618 5.54 -12.04 14.64
C GLY A 618 4.50 -10.95 14.90
N THR A 619 3.70 -10.59 13.89
CA THR A 619 2.58 -9.65 13.95
C THR A 619 1.54 -10.14 14.96
N LEU A 620 1.17 -9.28 15.91
CA LEU A 620 0.15 -9.57 16.90
C LEU A 620 -1.22 -9.19 16.31
N SER A 621 -2.07 -10.18 16.07
CA SER A 621 -3.44 -9.94 15.62
C SER A 621 -4.39 -10.02 16.80
N VAL A 622 -5.32 -9.09 16.92
CA VAL A 622 -6.27 -9.01 18.04
C VAL A 622 -7.70 -8.77 17.53
N MET A 623 -8.67 -9.39 18.18
CA MET A 623 -10.08 -9.34 17.78
C MET A 623 -10.99 -9.20 19.01
N ASN A 624 -11.91 -8.25 18.96
CA ASN A 624 -12.89 -8.05 20.02
C ASN A 624 -14.02 -9.09 19.94
N VAL A 625 -14.28 -9.77 21.05
CA VAL A 625 -15.23 -10.89 21.13
C VAL A 625 -16.69 -10.44 21.08
N GLN A 626 -16.98 -9.15 21.32
CA GLN A 626 -18.34 -8.60 21.28
C GLN A 626 -19.04 -8.89 19.95
N ARG A 627 -18.31 -8.80 18.82
CA ARG A 627 -18.86 -9.09 17.49
C ARG A 627 -19.12 -10.58 17.31
N LEU A 628 -18.24 -11.46 17.80
CA LEU A 628 -18.46 -12.92 17.78
C LEU A 628 -19.73 -13.30 18.54
N GLY A 629 -19.96 -12.70 19.71
CA GLY A 629 -21.18 -12.90 20.48
C GLY A 629 -22.47 -12.40 19.79
N GLN A 630 -22.37 -11.49 18.82
CA GLN A 630 -23.52 -11.04 18.01
C GLN A 630 -23.77 -11.95 16.81
N LEU A 631 -22.72 -12.53 16.23
CA LEU A 631 -22.80 -13.41 15.06
C LEU A 631 -23.19 -14.85 15.41
N LEU A 632 -22.83 -15.32 16.62
CA LEU A 632 -23.19 -16.67 17.08
C LEU A 632 -24.71 -16.83 17.21
N SER A 633 -25.21 -17.96 16.71
CA SER A 633 -26.59 -18.41 16.87
C SER A 633 -26.98 -18.49 18.36
N ALA A 634 -28.26 -18.30 18.66
CA ALA A 634 -28.74 -18.38 20.05
C ALA A 634 -28.45 -19.76 20.68
N SER A 635 -28.59 -20.82 19.88
CA SER A 635 -28.24 -22.19 20.26
C SER A 635 -26.74 -22.36 20.52
N ALA A 636 -25.87 -21.84 19.66
CA ALA A 636 -24.43 -21.95 19.88
C ALA A 636 -23.99 -21.17 21.11
N ARG A 637 -24.58 -19.99 21.38
CA ARG A 637 -24.29 -19.22 22.60
C ARG A 637 -24.68 -19.95 23.87
N ASP A 638 -25.87 -20.54 23.92
CA ASP A 638 -26.33 -21.35 25.05
C ASP A 638 -25.42 -22.57 25.26
N ALA A 639 -25.11 -23.31 24.20
CA ALA A 639 -24.21 -24.46 24.26
C ALA A 639 -22.78 -24.09 24.71
N LEU A 640 -22.19 -23.02 24.14
CA LEU A 640 -20.85 -22.53 24.50
C LEU A 640 -20.77 -22.03 25.95
N SER A 641 -21.90 -21.63 26.54
CA SER A 641 -21.98 -21.15 27.92
C SER A 641 -22.09 -22.28 28.94
N ARG A 642 -22.44 -23.49 28.52
CA ARG A 642 -22.52 -24.67 29.40
C ARG A 642 -21.15 -25.28 29.67
N PRO A 643 -20.95 -25.93 30.83
CA PRO A 643 -19.70 -26.61 31.17
C PRO A 643 -19.52 -27.95 30.43
N ASP A 644 -19.77 -27.97 29.13
CA ASP A 644 -19.76 -29.16 28.27
C ASP A 644 -18.46 -29.31 27.47
N TYR A 645 -17.38 -28.66 27.90
CA TYR A 645 -16.08 -28.69 27.22
C TYR A 645 -14.97 -29.13 28.15
N ARG A 646 -14.25 -30.16 27.73
CA ARG A 646 -12.98 -30.56 28.33
C ARG A 646 -11.86 -29.73 27.72
N ILE A 647 -11.15 -28.97 28.55
CA ILE A 647 -10.03 -28.12 28.13
C ILE A 647 -8.75 -28.73 28.69
N SER A 648 -7.91 -29.26 27.82
CA SER A 648 -6.66 -29.94 28.19
C SER A 648 -5.61 -28.93 28.67
N ILE A 649 -4.88 -29.28 29.73
CA ILE A 649 -3.74 -28.50 30.21
C ILE A 649 -2.51 -28.92 29.41
N PRO A 650 -1.80 -28.01 28.71
CA PRO A 650 -0.57 -28.35 28.00
C PRO A 650 0.47 -28.94 28.95
N LEU A 651 1.27 -29.90 28.46
CA LEU A 651 2.22 -30.66 29.29
C LEU A 651 3.17 -29.75 30.07
N GLU A 652 3.62 -28.66 29.45
CA GLU A 652 4.52 -27.67 30.02
C GLU A 652 3.91 -26.86 31.19
N PHE A 653 2.58 -26.92 31.38
CA PHE A 653 1.84 -26.16 32.40
C PHE A 653 1.11 -27.04 33.43
N ILE A 654 1.33 -28.36 33.43
CA ILE A 654 0.75 -29.26 34.43
C ILE A 654 1.38 -28.97 35.81
N LYS A 655 0.57 -28.46 36.74
CA LYS A 655 0.99 -28.20 38.13
C LYS A 655 0.81 -29.41 39.05
N GLN A 656 -0.22 -30.22 38.80
CA GLN A 656 -0.56 -31.42 39.56
C GLN A 656 -0.72 -32.59 38.58
N PRO A 657 0.07 -33.68 38.69
CA PRO A 657 0.05 -34.77 37.71
C PRO A 657 -1.33 -35.41 37.46
N GLU A 658 -2.18 -35.42 38.49
CA GLU A 658 -3.55 -35.95 38.47
C GLU A 658 -4.52 -35.03 37.69
N GLN A 659 -4.24 -33.73 37.63
CA GLN A 659 -5.08 -32.75 36.97
C GLN A 659 -4.53 -32.40 35.58
N ARG A 660 -5.06 -33.08 34.56
CA ARG A 660 -4.63 -32.90 33.15
C ARG A 660 -5.59 -32.08 32.29
N HIS A 661 -6.75 -31.76 32.81
CA HIS A 661 -7.77 -30.98 32.12
C HIS A 661 -8.68 -30.30 33.14
N ILE A 662 -9.43 -29.31 32.65
CA ILE A 662 -10.61 -28.77 33.34
C ILE A 662 -11.85 -29.06 32.49
N VAL A 663 -13.01 -29.05 33.14
CA VAL A 663 -14.31 -29.06 32.46
C VAL A 663 -14.96 -27.70 32.72
N GLY A 664 -15.40 -27.02 31.67
CA GLY A 664 -15.96 -25.68 31.79
C GLY A 664 -16.55 -25.16 30.49
N SER A 665 -17.12 -23.95 30.55
CA SER A 665 -17.69 -23.25 29.41
C SER A 665 -16.64 -22.53 28.58
N ILE A 666 -16.92 -22.28 27.30
CA ILE A 666 -16.06 -21.49 26.41
C ILE A 666 -16.45 -20.01 26.43
N LEU A 667 -17.76 -19.74 26.48
CA LEU A 667 -18.34 -18.40 26.56
C LEU A 667 -18.93 -18.16 27.94
N ALA A 668 -18.95 -16.91 28.39
CA ALA A 668 -19.67 -16.48 29.58
C ALA A 668 -20.15 -15.02 29.42
N GLY A 669 -20.96 -14.56 30.37
CA GLY A 669 -21.51 -13.20 30.40
C GLY A 669 -22.69 -12.98 29.45
N ARG A 670 -23.18 -11.73 29.43
CA ARG A 670 -24.38 -11.35 28.66
C ARG A 670 -24.05 -11.09 27.19
N GLN A 671 -25.06 -11.18 26.32
CA GLN A 671 -24.90 -10.97 24.85
C GLN A 671 -24.20 -9.65 24.47
N LYS A 672 -24.37 -8.57 25.23
CA LYS A 672 -23.73 -7.27 24.94
C LYS A 672 -22.28 -7.18 25.45
N THR A 673 -21.88 -8.04 26.36
CA THR A 673 -20.56 -8.06 27.01
C THR A 673 -20.09 -9.50 27.18
N PRO A 674 -19.94 -10.27 26.07
CA PRO A 674 -19.51 -11.66 26.15
C PRO A 674 -18.05 -11.72 26.59
N THR A 675 -17.72 -12.72 27.39
CA THR A 675 -16.36 -13.10 27.70
C THR A 675 -16.07 -14.47 27.12
N ILE A 676 -14.81 -14.72 26.77
CA ILE A 676 -14.39 -16.00 26.19
C ILE A 676 -13.13 -16.53 26.89
N ARG A 677 -13.01 -17.86 26.95
CA ARG A 677 -11.74 -18.56 27.11
C ARG A 677 -11.61 -19.56 25.98
N PHE A 678 -10.57 -19.44 25.17
CA PHE A 678 -10.46 -20.26 23.96
C PHE A 678 -9.01 -20.54 23.62
N ARG A 679 -8.75 -21.80 23.22
CA ARG A 679 -7.52 -22.22 22.54
C ARG A 679 -7.87 -23.49 21.78
N GLY A 680 -8.16 -23.35 20.49
CA GLY A 680 -8.98 -24.28 19.73
C GLY A 680 -8.48 -25.73 19.69
N GLU A 681 -7.17 -25.96 19.82
CA GLU A 681 -6.55 -27.27 19.85
C GLU A 681 -6.64 -27.97 21.21
N LEU A 682 -6.92 -27.24 22.29
CA LEU A 682 -7.04 -27.77 23.66
C LEU A 682 -8.48 -28.16 24.04
N VAL A 683 -9.46 -27.74 23.25
CA VAL A 683 -10.88 -27.86 23.57
C VAL A 683 -11.48 -29.11 22.91
N THR A 684 -12.07 -29.98 23.73
CA THR A 684 -12.83 -31.16 23.29
C THR A 684 -14.28 -31.05 23.78
N PRO A 685 -15.29 -31.06 22.88
CA PRO A 685 -16.69 -31.05 23.28
C PRO A 685 -17.09 -32.38 23.93
N LEU A 686 -17.99 -32.34 24.92
CA LEU A 686 -18.44 -33.53 25.67
C LEU A 686 -19.77 -34.09 25.16
N ASN A 687 -20.49 -33.37 24.30
CA ASN A 687 -21.74 -33.80 23.68
C ASN A 687 -21.91 -33.18 22.27
N GLU A 688 -22.90 -33.65 21.51
CA GLU A 688 -23.14 -33.21 20.13
C GLU A 688 -23.47 -31.71 20.03
N GLY A 689 -24.31 -31.19 20.94
CA GLY A 689 -24.65 -29.76 20.94
C GLY A 689 -23.42 -28.87 21.17
N ALA A 690 -22.53 -29.27 22.07
CA ALA A 690 -21.26 -28.60 22.32
C ALA A 690 -20.33 -28.68 21.10
N ALA A 691 -20.31 -29.81 20.38
CA ALA A 691 -19.51 -29.98 19.17
C ALA A 691 -19.98 -29.06 18.04
N THR A 692 -21.28 -29.03 17.75
CA THR A 692 -21.86 -28.14 16.74
C THR A 692 -21.56 -26.67 17.05
N ALA A 693 -21.70 -26.26 18.32
CA ALA A 693 -21.45 -24.89 18.71
C ALA A 693 -19.95 -24.49 18.63
N LEU A 694 -19.05 -25.43 18.91
CA LEU A 694 -17.60 -25.23 18.77
C LEU A 694 -17.19 -25.10 17.30
N ASP A 695 -17.80 -25.89 16.41
CA ASP A 695 -17.55 -25.81 14.98
C ASP A 695 -18.08 -24.49 14.39
N GLU A 696 -19.25 -24.03 14.82
CA GLU A 696 -19.79 -22.71 14.46
C GLU A 696 -18.82 -21.60 14.89
N LEU A 697 -18.33 -21.62 16.13
CA LEU A 697 -17.34 -20.66 16.62
C LEU A 697 -16.06 -20.68 15.78
N LYS A 698 -15.52 -21.87 15.47
CA LYS A 698 -14.31 -22.02 14.65
C LYS A 698 -14.52 -21.53 13.21
N GLY A 699 -15.70 -21.77 12.64
CA GLY A 699 -16.09 -21.25 11.32
C GLY A 699 -16.12 -19.73 11.29
N LEU A 700 -16.81 -19.12 12.25
CA LEU A 700 -16.89 -17.66 12.40
C LEU A 700 -15.52 -17.02 12.59
N LEU A 701 -14.62 -17.63 13.38
CA LEU A 701 -13.27 -17.11 13.56
C LEU A 701 -12.50 -17.03 12.22
N ARG A 702 -12.67 -18.00 11.32
CA ARG A 702 -12.06 -17.98 9.98
C ARG A 702 -12.69 -16.91 9.09
N GLU A 703 -14.01 -16.75 9.14
CA GLU A 703 -14.72 -15.73 8.35
C GLU A 703 -14.36 -14.32 8.78
N VAL A 704 -14.30 -14.07 10.09
CA VAL A 704 -14.00 -12.75 10.67
C VAL A 704 -12.52 -12.38 10.46
N GLU A 705 -11.61 -13.36 10.45
CA GLU A 705 -10.20 -13.16 10.08
C GLU A 705 -10.03 -12.63 8.66
N MET A 706 -10.90 -13.01 7.72
CA MET A 706 -10.89 -12.51 6.34
C MET A 706 -11.51 -11.11 6.17
N GLN A 707 -12.05 -10.50 7.22
CA GLN A 707 -12.68 -9.18 7.17
C GLN A 707 -11.76 -8.08 7.75
N PRO A 708 -11.28 -7.13 6.93
CA PRO A 708 -10.32 -6.10 7.36
C PRO A 708 -10.79 -5.21 8.52
N ALA A 709 -12.10 -5.04 8.70
CA ALA A 709 -12.67 -4.16 9.73
C ALA A 709 -12.83 -4.81 11.11
N SER A 710 -12.61 -6.12 11.26
CA SER A 710 -12.90 -6.86 12.48
C SER A 710 -11.68 -7.25 13.30
N THR A 711 -10.50 -7.23 12.66
CA THR A 711 -9.25 -7.72 13.21
C THR A 711 -8.21 -6.61 13.11
N LEU A 712 -7.54 -6.32 14.22
CA LEU A 712 -6.41 -5.40 14.23
C LEU A 712 -5.13 -6.21 14.11
N HIS A 713 -4.31 -5.91 13.11
CA HIS A 713 -3.00 -6.52 12.92
C HIS A 713 -1.91 -5.53 13.35
N LEU A 714 -1.24 -5.82 14.45
CA LEU A 714 -0.22 -4.96 15.06
C LEU A 714 1.17 -5.48 14.70
N ALA A 715 1.78 -4.85 13.69
CA ALA A 715 3.11 -5.17 13.21
C ALA A 715 4.20 -4.51 14.07
N ALA A 716 5.47 -4.75 13.71
CA ALA A 716 6.62 -4.16 14.39
C ALA A 716 6.63 -2.62 14.36
N SER A 717 6.02 -2.02 13.33
CA SER A 717 5.82 -0.57 13.20
C SER A 717 4.80 -0.02 14.22
N ASP A 718 3.76 -0.79 14.53
CA ASP A 718 2.72 -0.40 15.49
C ASP A 718 3.17 -0.57 16.95
N LEU A 719 3.98 -1.61 17.17
CA LEU A 719 4.54 -2.00 18.45
C LEU A 719 6.09 -2.04 18.38
N PRO A 720 6.76 -0.88 18.21
CA PRO A 720 8.21 -0.80 18.21
C PRO A 720 8.79 -1.13 19.59
N ARG A 721 10.12 -1.25 19.66
CA ARG A 721 10.85 -1.37 20.94
C ARG A 721 10.37 -0.30 21.94
N ASN A 722 10.26 -0.67 23.21
CA ASN A 722 9.73 0.14 24.31
C ASN A 722 8.23 0.45 24.19
N SER A 723 7.48 -0.39 23.47
CA SER A 723 6.01 -0.39 23.52
C SER A 723 5.51 -1.47 24.48
N ILE A 724 4.43 -1.17 25.19
CA ILE A 724 3.68 -2.13 25.99
C ILE A 724 2.26 -2.19 25.45
N ILE A 725 1.77 -3.38 25.13
CA ILE A 725 0.35 -3.60 24.84
C ILE A 725 -0.29 -4.36 26.01
N LEU A 726 -1.40 -3.83 26.52
CA LEU A 726 -2.21 -4.43 27.58
C LEU A 726 -3.55 -4.87 26.99
N LEU A 727 -4.03 -6.05 27.37
CA LEU A 727 -5.29 -6.61 26.90
C LEU A 727 -6.11 -7.20 28.04
N ASP A 728 -7.43 -7.00 27.98
CA ASP A 728 -8.43 -7.80 28.66
C ASP A 728 -8.58 -9.12 27.92
N ASN A 729 -7.91 -10.14 28.47
CA ASN A 729 -7.81 -11.49 27.96
C ASN A 729 -9.16 -12.20 27.80
N ARG A 730 -10.24 -11.67 28.39
CA ARG A 730 -11.58 -12.23 28.30
C ARG A 730 -12.42 -11.59 27.19
N ARG A 731 -12.10 -10.36 26.82
CA ARG A 731 -12.82 -9.57 25.81
C ARG A 731 -12.13 -9.57 24.45
N TRP A 732 -10.86 -9.95 24.40
CA TRP A 732 -10.05 -9.94 23.20
C TRP A 732 -9.38 -11.28 22.96
N LEU A 733 -9.59 -11.84 21.77
CA LEU A 733 -8.77 -12.94 21.24
C LEU A 733 -7.50 -12.38 20.64
N HIS A 734 -6.43 -13.16 20.68
CA HIS A 734 -5.18 -12.80 20.01
C HIS A 734 -4.55 -13.98 19.28
N ALA A 735 -3.82 -13.66 18.23
CA ALA A 735 -3.05 -14.58 17.41
C ALA A 735 -1.70 -13.94 17.06
N ARG A 736 -0.75 -14.78 16.63
CA ARG A 736 0.55 -14.33 16.14
C ARG A 736 0.90 -15.11 14.88
N ASN A 737 1.25 -14.43 13.81
CA ASN A 737 1.82 -15.10 12.65
C ASN A 737 3.25 -15.59 12.93
N ALA A 738 3.83 -16.30 11.98
CA ALA A 738 5.18 -16.84 12.09
C ALA A 738 6.19 -15.74 12.41
N VAL A 739 7.03 -15.98 13.40
CA VAL A 739 8.18 -15.14 13.71
C VAL A 739 9.24 -15.42 12.66
N LYS A 740 9.81 -14.36 12.10
CA LYS A 740 10.87 -14.44 11.09
C LYS A 740 12.21 -14.04 11.69
N ASP A 741 12.23 -13.30 12.79
CA ASP A 741 13.44 -12.89 13.50
C ASP A 741 13.71 -13.76 14.74
N PRO A 742 14.79 -14.58 14.74
CA PRO A 742 15.16 -15.37 15.91
C PRO A 742 15.57 -14.51 17.11
N ALA A 743 15.90 -13.22 16.91
CA ALA A 743 16.23 -12.29 17.98
C ALA A 743 15.00 -11.56 18.57
N ARG A 744 13.77 -11.82 18.06
CA ARG A 744 12.55 -11.23 18.60
C ARG A 744 12.39 -11.57 20.08
N HIS A 745 12.14 -10.55 20.90
CA HIS A 745 12.02 -10.70 22.34
C HIS A 745 10.93 -9.79 22.89
N LEU A 746 9.87 -10.39 23.44
CA LEU A 746 8.90 -9.69 24.26
C LEU A 746 8.95 -10.23 25.69
N ARG A 747 8.53 -9.43 26.66
CA ARG A 747 8.30 -9.87 28.03
C ARG A 747 6.82 -9.80 28.37
N ARG A 748 6.27 -10.92 28.85
CA ARG A 748 4.86 -11.04 29.20
C ARG A 748 4.65 -11.04 30.71
N VAL A 749 3.59 -10.39 31.17
CA VAL A 749 3.04 -10.53 32.52
C VAL A 749 1.53 -10.78 32.43
N ARG A 750 0.98 -11.55 33.37
CA ARG A 750 -0.44 -11.84 33.50
C ARG A 750 -0.87 -11.53 34.94
N TRP A 751 -2.04 -10.95 35.15
CA TRP A 751 -2.52 -10.62 36.48
C TRP A 751 -4.06 -10.66 36.55
N ASP A 752 -4.58 -10.41 37.75
CA ASP A 752 -6.03 -10.42 38.02
C ASP A 752 -6.70 -11.76 37.64
N ALA A 753 -6.12 -12.86 38.13
CA ALA A 753 -6.68 -14.19 37.96
C ALA A 753 -7.94 -14.34 38.81
N VAL A 754 -9.07 -14.50 38.13
CA VAL A 754 -10.38 -14.67 38.76
C VAL A 754 -11.11 -15.85 38.11
N PRO A 755 -12.07 -16.50 38.78
CA PRO A 755 -12.86 -17.56 38.17
C PRO A 755 -13.52 -17.13 36.85
N PHE A 756 -13.64 -18.07 35.92
CA PHE A 756 -14.44 -17.88 34.70
C PHE A 756 -15.84 -18.46 34.95
N ILE A 757 -16.74 -17.63 35.49
CA ILE A 757 -18.10 -17.99 35.90
C ILE A 757 -19.10 -17.16 35.09
N GLU A 758 -20.32 -17.68 34.90
CA GLU A 758 -21.49 -16.92 34.46
C GLU A 758 -21.78 -15.75 35.42
N SER A 759 -21.87 -14.52 34.88
CA SER A 759 -22.32 -13.34 35.64
C SER A 759 -23.71 -12.87 35.25
#